data_AF-A0A1G2XZP0-F1
#
_entry.id   AF-A0A1G2XZP0-F1
#
_cell.length_a   1.000
_cell.length_b   1.000
_cell.length_c   1.000
_cell.angle_alpha   90.00
_cell.angle_beta   90.00
_cell.angle_gamma   90.00
#
_symmetry.space_group_name_H-M   'P 1'
#
loop_
_entity.id
_entity.type
_entity.pdbx_description
1 polymer ?
#
loop_
_entity_poly.entity_id
_entity_poly.type
_entity_poly.pdbx_seq_one_letter_code
_entity_poly.pdbx_strand_id
1 'polypeptide(L)'
;MRFFLHIAVITILAFVCNAAEQVYISDIQGSVILNTQGWGELGIDEAVHLPGQKGLPLQIQEKSYSKGLGSHANSTFVLDLGGAYSLFESEVGIQKQENAKCSVVFKVLADGKEIFNSSTMTESTPAKPVNVSVAGAQELSLVVVAPGNDITYCAGNWADARLTRDPNFNAFAKSEIETVDIAPFGRVLTWDPNRMDGCRNNRFQDFTVEDLYPETDVVPDKGIYVVPVKNNIGCIGLQWLEQRRIKELGIQFAEATMMPATENVQVQYWVMTRQGGSPGGSVWQGRWENLDGKIEVLKDTWKYVIDWKNNTNRQKGTLKIRWLFPASEKKISIRQLSAFTDSKWKTADIILQSEDTNSTARGIIKMYNGEIIGSDSNSLLAAVWQLNKPMHLKVRYCTTTHWMTDRTVMRFELASGSFGVAVDDVLNGAVYVKEFGLFAAKKTPQTIDEYKQSIADKKTILQRVEEMPDQTFAQANENVHRAGADLGPTMLSLACDNQKYLVQRDGTINFYDSIETADSTNSNTHKLQRYLSQVRPTFGSGTSTDISRQLQGGWLPIVITTINDNGVIYRQRSFVAPYDFNSADYKGQLFAERKPVFVSQFIIENQQDKDANVSLVIKTLSDYEKNEFAELKPTPNGAVAYRDNKPFASLVVSNAAGLKYEIKEGNWMLSGRLSANGKAECSACIPGWNAAEDEIAAMNNVEKLASDTEAYWKQIMIPTMSVEIPDVMLQNLITASQVHCTLAARNEDYNSVAAWIASSDYGPLESEAQSVIRGMQFTGNYEFARKAHEFFIKRYNKEGFVTPTYTVMGTGWHLWCVSEYYELTKDKKWVKENADEIARVCKWIMNTREKTKRTDTFGNKVPEWGLMPPGTMADWEVFNFYYYMNGFYYAGLNAAGRMLKDIGYPGAQTMIDNAAELRECIVRAYHWTQSQSPVYPLQDGTWVPAYPTHVYCPSPIDNFYKGEDGGRSWAYDVEVGSHHLVPLGVIEPDSKDSHWTMNHMEDVQFMGSGWGYDGYSSDKNYKDWFNLGGFAKVQPFYARTTEVYALEDNVKAFIRSYFNSTITLLNREDLSLWEHFHNGAYNKTHETGYFLYQSRLMFAMERGDELWLAPFVPAYWMQDGQKVVAKNVPTYFGTLNYKIKSFVGGGYIEVIINPPVNPRVNNNYKSMVLRLRHPEGKPIKSVVVDGKEYKDFDSSKDIIRLSPTTAKEVVVRACY
;
A
#
# COMPACT_ATOMS: atom_id res chain seq x y z
N MET A 1 86.46 0.27 14.97
CA MET A 1 86.50 1.50 15.81
C MET A 1 85.72 2.57 15.05
N ARG A 2 84.53 2.97 15.53
CA ARG A 2 84.33 4.06 16.52
C ARG A 2 84.88 5.41 16.00
N PHE A 3 84.19 6.55 16.03
CA PHE A 3 82.87 6.96 16.54
C PHE A 3 82.77 8.48 16.22
N PHE A 4 81.58 8.96 15.86
CA PHE A 4 80.89 10.14 16.41
C PHE A 4 81.36 11.61 16.19
N LEU A 5 80.30 12.44 16.14
CA LEU A 5 80.16 13.88 16.40
C LEU A 5 80.50 14.85 15.26
N HIS A 6 79.45 15.23 14.50
CA HIS A 6 78.98 16.63 14.39
C HIS A 6 77.49 16.61 14.00
N ILE A 7 76.65 16.38 15.00
CA ILE A 7 75.21 16.71 15.03
C ILE A 7 75.13 18.06 15.76
N ALA A 8 74.70 19.11 15.08
CA ALA A 8 73.91 20.22 15.60
C ALA A 8 73.79 21.32 14.52
N VAL A 9 72.58 21.85 14.34
CA VAL A 9 72.24 22.96 13.43
C VAL A 9 72.02 22.56 11.96
N ILE A 10 71.00 21.74 11.72
CA ILE A 10 69.77 22.08 10.95
C ILE A 10 68.76 20.98 11.33
N THR A 11 68.23 21.12 12.54
CA THR A 11 67.00 20.46 12.98
C THR A 11 66.19 21.60 13.57
N ILE A 12 65.31 22.16 12.73
CA ILE A 12 64.10 22.98 12.98
C ILE A 12 63.72 23.50 11.58
N LEU A 13 62.45 23.32 11.19
CA LEU A 13 61.84 23.50 9.86
C LEU A 13 61.89 22.29 8.90
N ALA A 14 61.46 21.12 9.37
CA ALA A 14 60.53 20.25 8.63
C ALA A 14 59.85 19.22 9.58
N PHE A 15 59.52 19.64 10.81
CA PHE A 15 58.39 19.07 11.53
C PHE A 15 57.29 20.13 11.47
N VAL A 16 56.72 20.31 10.27
CA VAL A 16 55.32 20.71 10.24
C VAL A 16 54.62 19.43 10.65
N CYS A 17 54.06 19.41 11.86
CA CYS A 17 52.93 18.55 12.14
C CYS A 17 51.99 18.70 10.96
N ASN A 18 51.88 17.69 10.09
CA ASN A 18 50.68 17.53 9.30
C ASN A 18 49.60 17.25 10.34
N ALA A 19 49.05 18.31 10.93
CA ALA A 19 47.79 18.22 11.63
C ALA A 19 46.85 17.60 10.60
N ALA A 20 46.41 16.37 10.85
CA ALA A 20 45.54 15.67 9.92
C ALA A 20 44.33 16.57 9.66
N GLU A 21 44.17 16.99 8.39
CA GLU A 21 43.19 17.99 8.00
C GLU A 21 41.79 17.51 8.42
N GLN A 22 41.18 18.23 9.36
CA GLN A 22 39.82 17.98 9.81
C GLN A 22 38.84 18.76 8.94
N VAL A 23 37.75 18.11 8.54
CA VAL A 23 36.71 18.71 7.70
C VAL A 23 35.36 18.48 8.36
N TYR A 24 34.58 19.56 8.54
CA TYR A 24 33.22 19.45 9.05
C TYR A 24 32.29 18.89 7.97
N ILE A 25 31.37 18.02 8.38
CA ILE A 25 30.39 17.43 7.47
C ILE A 25 29.50 18.52 6.85
N SER A 26 29.15 19.56 7.60
CA SER A 26 28.37 20.69 7.11
C SER A 26 29.05 21.48 5.98
N ASP A 27 30.38 21.39 5.83
CA ASP A 27 31.13 22.06 4.76
C ASP A 27 31.28 21.20 3.49
N ILE A 28 30.93 19.90 3.54
CA ILE A 28 31.11 18.96 2.42
C ILE A 28 29.79 18.33 1.95
N GLN A 29 28.73 19.14 1.88
CA GLN A 29 27.40 18.68 1.44
C GLN A 29 27.40 18.03 0.04
N GLY A 30 28.40 18.35 -0.80
CA GLY A 30 28.60 17.67 -2.09
C GLY A 30 29.02 16.19 -1.99
N SER A 31 29.41 15.69 -0.81
CA SER A 31 29.75 14.28 -0.55
C SER A 31 28.59 13.47 0.05
N VAL A 32 27.47 14.14 0.34
CA VAL A 32 26.25 13.49 0.82
C VAL A 32 25.62 12.73 -0.33
N ILE A 33 25.20 11.49 -0.08
CA ILE A 33 24.59 10.60 -1.08
C ILE A 33 23.20 10.12 -0.68
N LEU A 34 22.77 10.34 0.56
CA LEU A 34 21.38 10.16 1.03
C LEU A 34 21.14 11.09 2.21
N ASN A 35 19.94 11.68 2.25
CA ASN A 35 19.38 12.26 3.45
C ASN A 35 17.88 11.95 3.53
N THR A 36 17.45 11.28 4.59
CA THR A 36 16.04 10.97 4.89
C THR A 36 15.76 11.29 6.35
N GLN A 37 14.56 11.79 6.64
CA GLN A 37 14.12 12.05 8.01
C GLN A 37 12.61 12.07 8.13
N GLY A 38 12.10 11.80 9.34
CA GLY A 38 10.66 11.74 9.60
C GLY A 38 9.94 13.09 9.46
N TRP A 39 10.63 14.21 9.70
CA TRP A 39 10.04 15.54 9.64
C TRP A 39 11.06 16.63 9.30
N GLY A 40 10.60 17.70 8.63
CA GLY A 40 11.37 18.91 8.34
C GLY A 40 12.46 18.75 7.27
N GLU A 41 13.36 19.72 7.21
CA GLU A 41 14.60 19.76 6.40
C GLU A 41 15.83 19.67 7.30
N LEU A 42 16.89 19.01 6.82
CA LEU A 42 18.12 18.82 7.59
C LEU A 42 18.78 20.18 7.82
N GLY A 43 19.01 20.51 9.09
CA GLY A 43 19.71 21.74 9.45
C GLY A 43 21.21 21.59 9.25
N ILE A 44 21.81 22.50 8.48
CA ILE A 44 23.26 22.60 8.28
C ILE A 44 23.78 23.71 9.17
N ASP A 45 24.59 23.36 10.17
CA ASP A 45 25.02 24.27 11.25
C ASP A 45 23.85 24.86 12.06
N GLU A 46 22.66 24.29 11.92
CA GLU A 46 21.40 24.64 12.57
C GLU A 46 20.61 23.37 12.92
N ALA A 47 19.61 23.48 13.79
CA ALA A 47 18.66 22.41 14.11
C ALA A 47 17.70 22.16 12.94
N VAL A 48 17.08 20.96 12.93
CA VAL A 48 16.01 20.60 11.97
C VAL A 48 14.87 21.63 11.98
N HIS A 49 14.32 21.96 10.81
CA HIS A 49 13.33 23.02 10.65
C HIS A 49 12.33 22.74 9.53
N LEU A 50 11.28 23.56 9.41
CA LEU A 50 10.33 23.47 8.29
C LEU A 50 10.94 24.01 6.99
N PRO A 51 10.51 23.51 5.83
CA PRO A 51 10.89 24.07 4.53
C PRO A 51 10.65 25.59 4.46
N GLY A 52 11.66 26.31 3.98
CA GLY A 52 11.61 27.77 3.82
C GLY A 52 11.69 28.57 5.13
N GLN A 53 11.92 27.91 6.27
CA GLN A 53 12.19 28.55 7.56
C GLN A 53 13.67 28.41 7.93
N LYS A 54 14.16 29.28 8.82
CA LYS A 54 15.51 29.18 9.38
C LYS A 54 15.49 28.27 10.62
N GLY A 55 16.50 27.42 10.78
CA GLY A 55 16.64 26.56 11.95
C GLY A 55 17.06 27.31 13.20
N LEU A 56 16.80 26.71 14.36
CA LEU A 56 17.37 27.17 15.63
C LEU A 56 18.88 26.86 15.67
N PRO A 57 19.68 27.58 16.47
CA PRO A 57 21.07 27.20 16.71
C PRO A 57 21.19 25.77 17.28
N LEU A 58 22.20 25.02 16.84
CA LEU A 58 22.50 23.69 17.38
C LEU A 58 22.79 23.79 18.88
N GLN A 59 21.98 23.13 19.69
CA GLN A 59 22.10 23.18 21.14
C GLN A 59 21.74 21.83 21.78
N ILE A 60 22.64 21.30 22.60
CA ILE A 60 22.40 20.09 23.41
C ILE A 60 22.52 20.51 24.88
N GLN A 61 21.42 20.42 25.61
CA GLN A 61 21.27 21.04 26.93
C GLN A 61 21.70 22.52 26.91
N GLU A 62 22.66 22.92 27.76
CA GLU A 62 23.14 24.30 27.83
C GLU A 62 24.30 24.60 26.87
N LYS A 63 24.82 23.61 26.14
CA LYS A 63 25.97 23.79 25.24
C LYS A 63 25.50 24.05 23.80
N SER A 64 25.91 25.19 23.25
CA SER A 64 25.68 25.56 21.85
C SER A 64 26.87 25.19 20.97
N TYR A 65 26.59 24.90 19.70
CA TYR A 65 27.59 24.50 18.70
C TYR A 65 27.45 25.35 17.44
N SER A 66 28.58 25.72 16.84
CA SER A 66 28.62 26.49 15.59
C SER A 66 28.64 25.62 14.34
N LYS A 67 28.98 24.33 14.47
CA LYS A 67 29.09 23.38 13.38
C LYS A 67 28.34 22.09 13.70
N GLY A 68 27.74 21.46 12.70
CA GLY A 68 27.10 20.15 12.84
C GLY A 68 25.87 19.98 11.96
N LEU A 69 25.09 18.94 12.25
CA LEU A 69 23.84 18.63 11.55
C LEU A 69 22.68 18.48 12.54
N GLY A 70 21.55 19.12 12.27
CA GLY A 70 20.30 18.94 12.99
C GLY A 70 19.31 18.09 12.19
N SER A 71 18.86 16.96 12.75
CA SER A 71 17.97 16.00 12.08
C SER A 71 16.75 15.66 12.93
N HIS A 72 15.70 15.08 12.33
CA HIS A 72 14.55 14.55 13.08
C HIS A 72 14.42 13.04 12.94
N ALA A 73 14.27 12.32 14.05
CA ALA A 73 14.10 10.86 14.02
C ALA A 73 12.77 10.44 13.35
N ASN A 74 12.67 9.28 12.69
CA ASN A 74 13.80 8.45 12.25
C ASN A 74 14.52 9.13 11.08
N SER A 75 15.85 9.22 11.13
CA SER A 75 16.67 9.80 10.06
C SER A 75 17.83 8.90 9.68
N THR A 76 18.26 9.01 8.41
CA THR A 76 19.48 8.42 7.89
C THR A 76 20.15 9.41 6.94
N PHE A 77 21.40 9.74 7.25
CA PHE A 77 22.26 10.62 6.47
C PHE A 77 23.53 9.87 6.06
N VAL A 78 23.82 9.77 4.77
CA VAL A 78 24.93 8.95 4.25
C VAL A 78 25.91 9.81 3.46
N LEU A 79 27.20 9.66 3.76
CA LEU A 79 28.32 10.33 3.10
C LEU A 79 29.16 9.32 2.32
N ASP A 80 29.59 9.69 1.11
CA ASP A 80 30.67 9.00 0.42
C ASP A 80 32.03 9.48 0.98
N LEU A 81 32.75 8.56 1.61
CA LEU A 81 34.08 8.82 2.16
C LEU A 81 35.19 8.52 1.14
N GLY A 82 34.92 7.66 0.16
CA GLY A 82 35.91 7.22 -0.81
C GLY A 82 37.18 6.56 -0.22
N GLY A 83 37.17 6.17 1.07
CA GLY A 83 38.34 5.70 1.81
C GLY A 83 39.34 6.80 2.21
N ALA A 84 39.00 8.08 2.03
CA ALA A 84 39.92 9.21 2.23
C ALA A 84 40.10 9.64 3.70
N TYR A 85 39.35 9.04 4.62
CA TYR A 85 39.25 9.45 6.01
C TYR A 85 39.59 8.30 6.95
N SER A 86 40.16 8.63 8.10
CA SER A 86 40.58 7.65 9.12
C SER A 86 39.71 7.68 10.39
N LEU A 87 39.09 8.83 10.68
CA LEU A 87 38.34 9.08 11.91
C LEU A 87 37.07 9.88 11.65
N PHE A 88 35.99 9.53 12.35
CA PHE A 88 34.78 10.33 12.48
C PHE A 88 34.58 10.73 13.96
N GLU A 89 34.34 12.02 14.18
CA GLU A 89 34.11 12.60 15.50
C GLU A 89 32.83 13.44 15.51
N SER A 90 32.07 13.41 16.60
CA SER A 90 30.89 14.26 16.84
C SER A 90 30.51 14.26 18.32
N GLU A 91 29.73 15.23 18.77
CA GLU A 91 28.94 15.15 20.01
C GLU A 91 27.46 15.01 19.66
N VAL A 92 26.84 13.90 20.07
CA VAL A 92 25.43 13.61 19.77
C VAL A 92 24.52 13.90 20.95
N GLY A 93 23.30 14.35 20.68
CA GLY A 93 22.28 14.58 21.71
C GLY A 93 21.00 15.20 21.15
N ILE A 94 19.96 15.26 21.98
CA ILE A 94 18.67 15.85 21.60
C ILE A 94 18.78 17.38 21.61
N GLN A 95 18.21 18.01 20.58
CA GLN A 95 18.10 19.47 20.48
C GLN A 95 17.25 20.01 21.63
N LYS A 96 17.74 21.05 22.31
CA LYS A 96 16.96 21.74 23.36
C LYS A 96 15.71 22.38 22.75
N GLN A 97 14.53 22.01 23.26
CA GLN A 97 13.22 22.49 22.79
C GLN A 97 12.23 22.54 23.95
N GLU A 98 11.32 23.51 23.95
CA GLU A 98 10.26 23.56 24.97
C GLU A 98 9.31 22.36 24.82
N ASN A 99 9.11 21.60 25.90
CA ASN A 99 8.23 20.42 25.97
C ASN A 99 8.70 19.15 25.23
N ALA A 100 10.00 19.01 24.91
CA ALA A 100 10.51 17.80 24.30
C ALA A 100 10.44 16.59 25.25
N LYS A 101 9.56 15.62 24.96
CA LYS A 101 9.45 14.34 25.69
C LYS A 101 9.93 13.14 24.85
N CYS A 102 10.82 13.39 23.90
CA CYS A 102 11.34 12.35 23.02
C CYS A 102 12.53 11.60 23.62
N SER A 103 12.69 10.33 23.21
CA SER A 103 13.95 9.60 23.32
C SER A 103 14.44 9.11 21.94
N VAL A 104 15.75 9.13 21.72
CA VAL A 104 16.37 8.69 20.45
C VAL A 104 17.62 7.84 20.69
N VAL A 105 18.02 7.08 19.69
CA VAL A 105 19.28 6.34 19.61
C VAL A 105 20.04 6.81 18.39
N PHE A 106 21.28 7.26 18.57
CA PHE A 106 22.22 7.60 17.51
C PHE A 106 23.07 6.39 17.17
N LYS A 107 23.22 6.10 15.88
CA LYS A 107 24.08 5.03 15.38
C LYS A 107 24.99 5.56 14.28
N VAL A 108 26.23 5.06 14.27
CA VAL A 108 27.17 5.30 13.16
C VAL A 108 27.47 3.97 12.51
N LEU A 109 27.34 3.92 11.19
CA LEU A 109 27.68 2.74 10.40
C LEU A 109 28.75 3.10 9.38
N ALA A 110 29.79 2.27 9.25
CA ALA A 110 30.77 2.33 8.17
C ALA A 110 30.52 1.16 7.22
N ASP A 111 30.29 1.46 5.93
CA ASP A 111 29.95 0.46 4.91
C ASP A 111 28.82 -0.50 5.33
N GLY A 112 27.79 0.06 5.98
CA GLY A 112 26.64 -0.69 6.50
C GLY A 112 26.85 -1.45 7.81
N LYS A 113 28.08 -1.46 8.37
CA LYS A 113 28.37 -2.08 9.66
C LYS A 113 28.27 -1.07 10.80
N GLU A 114 27.44 -1.35 11.81
CA GLU A 114 27.36 -0.53 13.04
C GLU A 114 28.71 -0.50 13.77
N ILE A 115 29.27 0.69 13.94
CA ILE A 115 30.52 0.97 14.65
C ILE A 115 30.32 1.86 15.89
N PHE A 116 29.13 2.44 16.06
CA PHE A 116 28.74 3.19 17.25
C PHE A 116 27.24 3.06 17.53
N ASN A 117 26.88 3.05 18.81
CA ASN A 117 25.50 3.12 19.30
C ASN A 117 25.45 3.94 20.60
N SER A 118 24.60 4.96 20.65
CA SER A 118 24.50 5.82 21.83
C SER A 118 23.76 5.18 23.00
N SER A 119 23.04 4.07 22.79
CA SER A 119 21.88 3.69 23.60
C SER A 119 20.81 4.80 23.60
N THR A 120 19.71 4.60 24.32
CA THR A 120 18.64 5.60 24.44
C THR A 120 19.15 6.89 25.09
N MET A 121 18.93 8.01 24.43
CA MET A 121 19.19 9.37 24.91
C MET A 121 17.86 10.13 25.01
N THR A 122 17.77 11.02 25.99
CA THR A 122 16.64 11.93 26.26
C THR A 122 17.12 13.38 26.25
N GLU A 123 16.22 14.37 26.32
CA GLU A 123 16.60 15.78 26.45
C GLU A 123 17.48 16.03 27.69
N SER A 124 17.26 15.29 28.78
CA SER A 124 18.06 15.34 30.01
C SER A 124 19.41 14.61 29.94
N THR A 125 19.70 13.91 28.83
CA THR A 125 21.00 13.24 28.64
C THR A 125 22.04 14.24 28.15
N PRO A 126 23.21 14.37 28.80
CA PRO A 126 24.29 15.23 28.30
C PRO A 126 24.77 14.79 26.91
N ALA A 127 25.43 15.70 26.19
CA ALA A 127 26.03 15.38 24.90
C ALA A 127 27.00 14.19 25.02
N LYS A 128 26.85 13.20 24.14
CA LYS A 128 27.66 11.98 24.16
C LYS A 128 28.70 12.03 23.04
N PRO A 129 30.00 11.87 23.33
CA PRO A 129 31.03 11.91 22.31
C PRO A 129 30.99 10.64 21.44
N VAL A 130 31.20 10.85 20.15
CA VAL A 130 31.44 9.84 19.12
C VAL A 130 32.88 10.01 18.67
N ASN A 131 33.64 8.93 18.70
CA ASN A 131 35.00 8.88 18.19
C ASN A 131 35.25 7.46 17.67
N VAL A 132 35.10 7.28 16.36
CA VAL A 132 35.15 5.95 15.72
C VAL A 132 36.02 5.97 14.48
N SER A 133 36.77 4.89 14.27
CA SER A 133 37.59 4.76 13.05
C SER A 133 36.70 4.50 11.84
N VAL A 134 36.99 5.21 10.76
CA VAL A 134 36.40 5.03 9.43
C VAL A 134 37.49 4.74 8.40
N ALA A 135 38.66 4.28 8.84
CA ALA A 135 39.81 4.01 7.98
C ALA A 135 39.45 3.00 6.88
N GLY A 136 39.66 3.40 5.62
CA GLY A 136 39.31 2.60 4.45
C GLY A 136 37.82 2.49 4.15
N ALA A 137 36.95 3.01 5.01
CA ALA A 137 35.50 2.98 4.82
C ALA A 137 35.11 3.77 3.57
N GLN A 138 34.21 3.20 2.79
CA GLN A 138 33.74 3.80 1.55
C GLN A 138 32.54 4.73 1.80
N GLU A 139 31.69 4.43 2.76
CA GLU A 139 30.53 5.22 3.15
C GLU A 139 30.39 5.32 4.66
N LEU A 140 29.84 6.44 5.12
CA LEU A 140 29.49 6.68 6.53
C LEU A 140 28.00 7.01 6.63
N SER A 141 27.26 6.22 7.41
CA SER A 141 25.85 6.49 7.72
C SER A 141 25.70 7.00 9.14
N LEU A 142 25.02 8.11 9.30
CA LEU A 142 24.60 8.72 10.55
C LEU A 142 23.09 8.51 10.70
N VAL A 143 22.69 7.72 11.70
CA VAL A 143 21.29 7.27 11.85
C VAL A 143 20.76 7.72 13.21
N VAL A 144 19.56 8.30 13.23
CA VAL A 144 18.82 8.61 14.46
C VAL A 144 17.52 7.82 14.45
N VAL A 145 17.28 7.03 15.50
CA VAL A 145 16.06 6.20 15.61
C VAL A 145 15.35 6.50 16.91
N ALA A 146 14.03 6.71 16.88
CA ALA A 146 13.21 6.78 18.09
C ALA A 146 12.72 5.35 18.46
N PRO A 147 13.03 4.81 19.65
CA PRO A 147 12.64 3.46 20.06
C PRO A 147 11.16 3.32 20.45
N GLY A 148 10.34 4.38 20.34
CA GLY A 148 8.91 4.39 20.66
C GLY A 148 8.06 4.98 19.52
N ASN A 149 6.74 4.96 19.70
CA ASN A 149 5.79 5.26 18.62
C ASN A 149 5.53 6.76 18.40
N ASP A 150 5.93 7.61 19.35
CA ASP A 150 5.83 9.06 19.25
C ASP A 150 7.20 9.65 18.90
N ILE A 151 7.30 10.18 17.68
CA ILE A 151 8.49 10.90 17.22
C ILE A 151 8.39 12.41 17.42
N THR A 152 7.31 12.92 18.02
CA THR A 152 7.09 14.35 18.19
C THR A 152 8.23 14.95 19.02
N TYR A 153 8.81 16.04 18.53
CA TYR A 153 9.97 16.71 19.15
C TYR A 153 11.26 15.86 19.18
N CYS A 154 11.39 14.83 18.35
CA CYS A 154 12.60 14.01 18.24
C CYS A 154 13.70 14.63 17.37
N ALA A 155 14.01 15.90 17.63
CA ALA A 155 15.12 16.59 16.99
C ALA A 155 16.46 16.15 17.61
N GLY A 156 17.30 15.45 16.83
CA GLY A 156 18.62 14.98 17.22
C GLY A 156 19.74 15.69 16.48
N ASN A 157 20.77 16.11 17.21
CA ASN A 157 21.92 16.83 16.69
C ASN A 157 23.16 15.94 16.62
N TRP A 158 23.84 15.99 15.47
CA TRP A 158 25.22 15.56 15.27
C TRP A 158 26.11 16.80 15.37
N ALA A 159 26.34 17.26 16.60
CA ALA A 159 27.08 18.48 16.83
C ALA A 159 28.58 18.28 16.61
N ASP A 160 29.26 19.31 16.11
CA ASP A 160 30.71 19.32 15.84
C ASP A 160 31.18 18.15 14.94
N ALA A 161 30.27 17.65 14.10
CA ALA A 161 30.48 16.45 13.30
C ALA A 161 31.54 16.67 12.22
N ARG A 162 32.67 15.97 12.35
CA ARG A 162 33.88 16.15 11.52
C ARG A 162 34.56 14.84 11.17
N LEU A 163 35.31 14.88 10.08
CA LEU A 163 36.13 13.78 9.59
C LEU A 163 37.61 14.18 9.58
N THR A 164 38.49 13.24 9.89
CA THR A 164 39.94 13.42 9.78
C THR A 164 40.48 12.71 8.56
N ARG A 165 41.18 13.43 7.67
CA ARG A 165 41.81 12.82 6.49
C ARG A 165 42.85 11.76 6.89
N ASP A 166 42.88 10.65 6.16
CA ASP A 166 43.93 9.64 6.34
C ASP A 166 45.22 10.12 5.66
N PRO A 167 46.32 10.37 6.40
CA PRO A 167 47.59 10.80 5.81
C PRO A 167 48.22 9.76 4.89
N ASN A 168 47.81 8.49 4.99
CA ASN A 168 48.25 7.40 4.12
C ASN A 168 47.33 7.19 2.92
N PHE A 169 46.28 8.00 2.77
CA PHE A 169 45.38 7.90 1.62
C PHE A 169 46.13 8.24 0.33
N ASN A 170 46.45 7.21 -0.45
CA ASN A 170 47.05 7.36 -1.77
C ASN A 170 45.96 7.35 -2.84
N ALA A 171 45.51 8.53 -3.26
CA ALA A 171 44.52 8.68 -4.33
C ALA A 171 44.95 8.03 -5.66
N PHE A 172 46.27 7.86 -5.89
CA PHE A 172 46.82 7.27 -7.11
C PHE A 172 46.87 5.74 -7.09
N ALA A 173 46.84 5.08 -5.93
CA ALA A 173 46.82 3.61 -5.84
C ALA A 173 45.44 3.01 -6.19
N LYS A 174 44.38 3.83 -6.21
CA LYS A 174 43.00 3.42 -6.55
C LYS A 174 42.75 3.34 -8.06
N SER A 175 43.72 3.68 -8.92
CA SER A 175 43.54 3.80 -10.38
C SER A 175 43.69 2.49 -11.18
N GLU A 176 43.98 1.36 -10.53
CA GLU A 176 44.17 0.09 -11.26
C GLU A 176 42.86 -0.62 -11.65
N ILE A 177 41.71 -0.25 -11.08
CA ILE A 177 40.41 -0.78 -11.52
C ILE A 177 39.78 0.23 -12.49
N GLU A 178 39.74 -0.11 -13.78
CA GLU A 178 38.99 0.66 -14.78
C GLU A 178 37.50 0.74 -14.41
N THR A 179 36.92 1.92 -14.56
CA THR A 179 35.47 2.16 -14.44
C THR A 179 34.73 1.56 -15.63
N VAL A 180 33.47 1.17 -15.44
CA VAL A 180 32.60 0.72 -16.54
C VAL A 180 31.94 1.91 -17.22
N ASP A 181 31.96 1.94 -18.55
CA ASP A 181 31.14 2.87 -19.35
C ASP A 181 29.68 2.40 -19.30
N ILE A 182 28.79 3.23 -18.76
CA ILE A 182 27.37 2.91 -18.62
C ILE A 182 26.51 3.43 -19.79
N ALA A 183 27.10 4.14 -20.75
CA ALA A 183 26.38 4.58 -21.94
C ALA A 183 25.74 3.42 -22.75
N PRO A 184 26.39 2.25 -22.92
CA PRO A 184 25.79 1.11 -23.62
C PRO A 184 24.52 0.55 -22.98
N PHE A 185 24.25 0.86 -21.71
CA PHE A 185 23.04 0.43 -20.99
C PHE A 185 21.88 1.43 -21.11
N GLY A 186 22.10 2.57 -21.77
CA GLY A 186 21.08 3.59 -22.06
C GLY A 186 20.67 3.60 -23.54
N ARG A 187 19.55 4.27 -23.82
CA ARG A 187 19.11 4.58 -25.20
C ARG A 187 19.74 5.88 -25.67
N VAL A 188 20.17 5.92 -26.94
CA VAL A 188 20.65 7.16 -27.59
C VAL A 188 19.47 7.88 -28.23
N LEU A 189 19.21 9.10 -27.79
CA LEU A 189 17.99 9.85 -28.11
C LEU A 189 18.29 11.29 -28.51
N THR A 190 17.32 11.93 -29.16
CA THR A 190 17.25 13.38 -29.37
C THR A 190 15.93 13.93 -28.82
N TRP A 191 15.92 15.20 -28.45
CA TRP A 191 14.73 15.93 -27.99
C TRP A 191 14.59 17.25 -28.73
N ASP A 192 13.43 17.91 -28.61
CA ASP A 192 13.33 19.32 -28.95
C ASP A 192 14.22 20.14 -27.98
N PRO A 193 15.26 20.84 -28.48
CA PRO A 193 16.17 21.60 -27.64
C PRO A 193 15.47 22.77 -26.91
N ASN A 194 14.35 23.26 -27.43
CA ASN A 194 13.59 24.36 -26.82
C ASN A 194 12.56 23.88 -25.79
N ARG A 195 12.23 22.58 -25.77
CA ARG A 195 11.35 22.01 -24.76
C ARG A 195 12.15 21.74 -23.49
N MET A 196 11.80 22.46 -22.43
CA MET A 196 12.47 22.36 -21.12
C MET A 196 11.64 21.58 -20.09
N ASP A 197 10.34 21.43 -20.33
CA ASP A 197 9.35 20.77 -19.48
C ASP A 197 9.01 19.34 -19.94
N GLY A 198 8.57 18.51 -19.00
CA GLY A 198 8.03 17.18 -19.23
C GLY A 198 6.58 17.17 -19.69
N CYS A 199 5.85 16.15 -19.26
CA CYS A 199 4.40 16.05 -19.44
C CYS A 199 3.72 17.26 -18.78
N ARG A 200 2.80 17.88 -19.51
CA ARG A 200 2.04 19.06 -19.05
C ARG A 200 0.73 18.67 -18.39
N ASN A 201 0.35 17.41 -18.49
CA ASN A 201 -0.89 16.87 -17.95
C ASN A 201 -0.68 16.37 -16.52
N ASN A 202 -1.70 16.55 -15.69
CA ASN A 202 -1.69 16.02 -14.32
C ASN A 202 -2.41 14.65 -14.25
N ARG A 203 -2.42 14.05 -13.07
CA ARG A 203 -3.03 12.74 -12.78
C ARG A 203 -4.53 12.59 -13.07
N PHE A 204 -5.24 13.68 -13.40
CA PHE A 204 -6.67 13.69 -13.73
C PHE A 204 -6.94 13.80 -15.24
N GLN A 205 -5.89 13.81 -16.06
CA GLN A 205 -5.97 14.05 -17.50
C GLN A 205 -5.34 12.90 -18.27
N ASP A 206 -5.91 12.61 -19.45
CA ASP A 206 -5.36 11.64 -20.40
C ASP A 206 -4.13 12.24 -21.11
N PHE A 207 -3.10 11.42 -21.37
CA PHE A 207 -1.87 11.85 -22.03
C PHE A 207 -2.08 12.30 -23.48
N THR A 208 -1.39 13.38 -23.89
CA THR A 208 -1.24 13.70 -25.31
C THR A 208 -0.12 12.86 -25.93
N VAL A 209 -0.16 12.64 -27.26
CA VAL A 209 0.92 11.93 -27.96
C VAL A 209 2.25 12.69 -27.88
N GLU A 210 2.21 14.03 -27.90
CA GLU A 210 3.37 14.90 -27.76
C GLU A 210 4.03 14.77 -26.37
N ASP A 211 3.24 14.58 -25.32
CA ASP A 211 3.74 14.40 -23.95
C ASP A 211 4.18 12.95 -23.67
N LEU A 212 3.62 11.98 -24.38
CA LEU A 212 3.96 10.58 -24.22
C LEU A 212 5.36 10.26 -24.72
N TYR A 213 5.75 10.85 -25.86
CA TYR A 213 7.03 10.62 -26.52
C TYR A 213 7.71 11.95 -26.92
N PRO A 214 8.23 12.73 -25.96
CA PRO A 214 9.01 13.93 -26.26
C PRO A 214 10.37 13.64 -26.93
N GLU A 215 10.83 12.39 -26.88
CA GLU A 215 12.08 11.90 -27.47
C GLU A 215 11.93 11.24 -28.84
N THR A 216 13.05 11.09 -29.54
CA THR A 216 13.17 10.23 -30.74
C THR A 216 14.49 9.45 -30.68
N ASP A 217 14.48 8.17 -31.04
CA ASP A 217 15.69 7.35 -31.12
C ASP A 217 16.66 7.86 -32.19
N VAL A 218 17.95 7.86 -31.87
CA VAL A 218 19.03 8.15 -32.81
C VAL A 218 19.79 6.85 -33.06
N VAL A 219 19.65 6.30 -34.26
CA VAL A 219 20.27 5.04 -34.66
C VAL A 219 21.59 5.32 -35.39
N PRO A 220 22.68 4.61 -35.08
CA PRO A 220 23.93 4.78 -35.78
C PRO A 220 23.89 4.09 -37.16
N ASP A 221 24.40 4.76 -38.19
CA ASP A 221 24.67 4.15 -39.50
C ASP A 221 26.13 3.65 -39.52
N LYS A 222 26.33 2.35 -39.70
CA LYS A 222 27.67 1.69 -39.66
C LYS A 222 28.49 2.07 -38.42
N GLY A 223 27.83 2.20 -37.27
CA GLY A 223 28.46 2.57 -36.00
C GLY A 223 28.69 4.07 -35.79
N ILE A 224 28.18 4.94 -36.68
CA ILE A 224 28.30 6.39 -36.56
C ILE A 224 26.90 7.02 -36.36
N TYR A 225 26.74 7.75 -35.25
CA TYR A 225 25.58 8.58 -34.99
C TYR A 225 25.71 9.93 -35.70
N VAL A 226 24.62 10.37 -36.32
CA VAL A 226 24.50 11.73 -36.85
C VAL A 226 23.67 12.53 -35.87
N VAL A 227 24.19 13.65 -35.37
CA VAL A 227 23.46 14.51 -34.43
C VAL A 227 22.26 15.16 -35.13
N PRO A 228 21.02 14.88 -34.70
CA PRO A 228 19.84 15.55 -35.23
C PRO A 228 19.84 17.05 -34.93
N VAL A 229 19.37 17.86 -35.87
CA VAL A 229 19.29 19.33 -35.74
C VAL A 229 17.84 19.78 -35.81
N LYS A 230 17.39 20.54 -34.82
CA LYS A 230 16.08 21.19 -34.78
C LYS A 230 16.25 22.63 -34.30
N ASN A 231 15.57 23.60 -34.92
CA ASN A 231 15.68 25.02 -34.59
C ASN A 231 17.14 25.53 -34.60
N ASN A 232 17.95 25.06 -35.56
CA ASN A 232 19.39 25.33 -35.68
C ASN A 232 20.24 24.92 -34.46
N ILE A 233 19.74 24.03 -33.61
CA ILE A 233 20.46 23.47 -32.46
C ILE A 233 20.56 21.95 -32.66
N GLY A 234 21.78 21.42 -32.60
CA GLY A 234 22.01 19.97 -32.61
C GLY A 234 21.69 19.39 -31.24
N CYS A 235 20.98 18.26 -31.16
CA CYS A 235 20.66 17.61 -29.90
C CYS A 235 20.93 16.10 -29.96
N ILE A 236 21.67 15.56 -29.00
CA ILE A 236 21.83 14.11 -28.81
C ILE A 236 22.11 13.81 -27.34
N GLY A 237 21.66 12.67 -26.83
CA GLY A 237 21.90 12.31 -25.44
C GLY A 237 21.57 10.86 -25.10
N LEU A 238 21.53 10.59 -23.80
CA LEU A 238 21.34 9.25 -23.24
C LEU A 238 20.16 9.24 -22.27
N GLN A 239 19.40 8.15 -22.24
CA GLN A 239 18.37 7.86 -21.24
C GLN A 239 18.51 6.44 -20.71
N TRP A 240 18.47 6.29 -19.39
CA TRP A 240 18.52 5.02 -18.69
C TRP A 240 17.16 4.66 -18.09
N LEU A 241 17.01 3.42 -17.60
CA LEU A 241 15.80 3.00 -16.87
C LEU A 241 15.78 3.57 -15.45
N GLU A 242 16.96 3.63 -14.84
CA GLU A 242 17.21 4.02 -13.47
C GLU A 242 18.02 5.31 -13.36
N GLN A 243 17.91 5.98 -12.21
CA GLN A 243 18.66 7.22 -11.95
C GLN A 243 20.15 6.94 -11.87
N ARG A 244 20.94 7.71 -12.64
CA ARG A 244 22.40 7.60 -12.69
C ARG A 244 23.07 8.81 -12.06
N ARG A 245 24.02 8.58 -11.16
CA ARG A 245 24.89 9.62 -10.59
C ARG A 245 26.10 9.82 -11.49
N ILE A 246 25.90 10.55 -12.57
CA ILE A 246 26.93 10.78 -13.60
C ILE A 246 28.05 11.64 -13.03
N LYS A 247 29.29 11.19 -13.16
CA LYS A 247 30.50 11.94 -12.81
C LYS A 247 31.19 12.53 -14.04
N GLU A 248 31.13 11.81 -15.15
CA GLU A 248 31.83 12.17 -16.38
C GLU A 248 31.04 11.70 -17.61
N LEU A 249 31.11 12.49 -18.69
CA LEU A 249 30.55 12.17 -19.99
C LEU A 249 31.62 12.25 -21.07
N GLY A 250 31.44 11.51 -22.16
CA GLY A 250 32.37 11.48 -23.28
C GLY A 250 31.67 11.50 -24.64
N ILE A 251 32.30 12.15 -25.62
CA ILE A 251 31.94 12.07 -27.03
C ILE A 251 33.20 11.75 -27.81
N GLN A 252 33.24 10.60 -28.49
CA GLN A 252 34.21 10.37 -29.56
C GLN A 252 33.59 10.76 -30.89
N PHE A 253 34.20 11.69 -31.62
CA PHE A 253 33.74 12.10 -32.94
C PHE A 253 34.19 11.09 -34.00
N ALA A 254 33.46 11.02 -35.12
CA ALA A 254 33.81 10.13 -36.24
C ALA A 254 35.19 10.44 -36.82
N GLU A 255 35.53 11.73 -36.89
CA GLU A 255 36.83 12.30 -37.26
C GLU A 255 37.05 13.62 -36.50
N ALA A 256 38.30 13.99 -36.20
CA ALA A 256 38.62 15.23 -35.50
C ALA A 256 38.14 16.50 -36.24
N THR A 257 38.00 16.44 -37.57
CA THR A 257 37.49 17.52 -38.44
C THR A 257 35.99 17.80 -38.28
N MET A 258 35.25 16.86 -37.70
CA MET A 258 33.80 16.92 -37.44
C MET A 258 33.47 17.46 -36.03
N MET A 259 34.50 17.75 -35.23
CA MET A 259 34.39 18.32 -33.90
C MET A 259 33.98 19.80 -34.00
N PRO A 260 32.84 20.22 -33.40
CA PRO A 260 32.43 21.61 -33.40
C PRO A 260 33.30 22.44 -32.44
N ALA A 261 33.16 23.77 -32.46
CA ALA A 261 33.73 24.60 -31.40
C ALA A 261 33.07 24.26 -30.06
N THR A 262 33.83 24.28 -28.96
CA THR A 262 33.32 24.03 -27.61
C THR A 262 32.50 25.21 -27.06
N GLU A 263 32.66 26.39 -27.64
CA GLU A 263 31.93 27.61 -27.25
C GLU A 263 30.42 27.41 -27.43
N ASN A 264 29.65 27.76 -26.41
CA ASN A 264 28.18 27.66 -26.38
C ASN A 264 27.60 26.23 -26.50
N VAL A 265 28.42 25.18 -26.42
CA VAL A 265 27.92 23.83 -26.19
C VAL A 265 27.37 23.73 -24.78
N GLN A 266 26.17 23.20 -24.63
CA GLN A 266 25.54 22.99 -23.33
C GLN A 266 25.33 21.51 -23.08
N VAL A 267 25.52 21.10 -21.83
CA VAL A 267 25.05 19.80 -21.35
C VAL A 267 23.88 20.06 -20.42
N GLN A 268 22.80 19.34 -20.62
CA GLN A 268 21.61 19.42 -19.78
C GLN A 268 21.28 18.05 -19.20
N TYR A 269 20.69 18.05 -18.02
CA TYR A 269 20.26 16.84 -17.31
C TYR A 269 18.81 16.97 -16.87
N TRP A 270 18.16 15.83 -16.67
CA TRP A 270 16.78 15.79 -16.22
C TRP A 270 16.70 15.86 -14.71
N VAL A 271 15.98 16.85 -14.22
CA VAL A 271 15.60 16.98 -12.82
C VAL A 271 14.15 16.55 -12.70
N MET A 272 13.91 15.48 -11.94
CA MET A 272 12.57 15.10 -11.57
C MET A 272 11.98 16.13 -10.60
N THR A 273 10.81 16.68 -10.94
CA THR A 273 10.18 17.78 -10.21
C THR A 273 8.77 17.42 -9.75
N ARG A 274 8.39 17.97 -8.60
CA ARG A 274 7.04 17.87 -8.04
C ARG A 274 6.00 18.51 -8.97
N GLN A 275 4.93 17.79 -9.25
CA GLN A 275 3.60 18.37 -9.41
C GLN A 275 2.68 17.60 -8.44
N GLY A 276 1.79 18.30 -7.71
CA GLY A 276 0.68 17.65 -6.98
C GLY A 276 0.89 17.06 -5.56
N GLY A 277 1.95 17.41 -4.83
CA GLY A 277 1.98 17.30 -3.36
C GLY A 277 2.61 16.04 -2.74
N SER A 278 2.91 15.00 -3.51
CA SER A 278 3.75 13.85 -3.08
C SER A 278 5.17 13.94 -3.69
N PRO A 279 6.25 13.55 -2.98
CA PRO A 279 7.61 13.60 -3.52
C PRO A 279 7.84 12.45 -4.51
N GLY A 280 7.60 12.68 -5.80
CA GLY A 280 7.93 11.73 -6.87
C GLY A 280 8.12 12.41 -8.22
N GLY A 281 8.81 11.73 -9.13
CA GLY A 281 8.94 12.12 -10.54
C GLY A 281 9.31 10.94 -11.44
N SER A 282 9.33 11.15 -12.74
CA SER A 282 9.54 10.09 -13.74
C SER A 282 10.27 10.62 -14.97
N VAL A 283 10.47 9.77 -15.99
CA VAL A 283 10.98 10.22 -17.30
C VAL A 283 10.06 11.25 -17.97
N TRP A 284 8.78 11.28 -17.58
CA TRP A 284 7.76 12.24 -18.03
C TRP A 284 7.60 13.43 -17.08
N GLN A 285 7.83 13.27 -15.78
CA GLN A 285 7.62 14.34 -14.78
C GLN A 285 8.95 14.95 -14.33
N GLY A 286 9.25 16.13 -14.85
CA GLY A 286 10.50 16.82 -14.58
C GLY A 286 10.74 18.00 -15.52
N ARG A 287 11.96 18.53 -15.44
CA ARG A 287 12.45 19.58 -16.33
C ARG A 287 13.92 19.38 -16.67
N TRP A 288 14.34 19.90 -17.81
CA TRP A 288 15.73 20.04 -18.18
C TRP A 288 16.37 21.19 -17.42
N GLU A 289 17.57 20.97 -16.91
CA GLU A 289 18.43 22.00 -16.31
C GLU A 289 19.83 21.91 -16.91
N ASN A 290 20.56 23.03 -16.90
CA ASN A 290 21.96 23.02 -17.30
C ASN A 290 22.79 22.25 -16.27
N LEU A 291 23.69 21.41 -16.78
CA LEU A 291 24.66 20.69 -15.99
C LEU A 291 26.00 21.38 -16.16
N ASP A 292 26.54 21.96 -15.09
CA ASP A 292 27.82 22.65 -15.13
C ASP A 292 28.98 21.65 -15.18
N GLY A 293 30.03 22.00 -15.93
CA GLY A 293 31.18 21.13 -16.14
C GLY A 293 32.17 21.71 -17.13
N LYS A 294 33.29 21.00 -17.32
CA LYS A 294 34.39 21.42 -18.20
C LYS A 294 34.63 20.40 -19.31
N ILE A 295 34.70 20.88 -20.55
CA ILE A 295 35.13 20.08 -21.70
C ILE A 295 36.65 20.05 -21.75
N GLU A 296 37.21 18.85 -21.70
CA GLU A 296 38.60 18.54 -21.99
C GLU A 296 38.69 17.89 -23.39
N VAL A 297 39.50 18.46 -24.27
CA VAL A 297 39.66 17.97 -25.65
C VAL A 297 40.87 17.05 -25.75
N LEU A 298 40.63 15.80 -26.12
CA LEU A 298 41.62 14.73 -26.21
C LEU A 298 41.59 14.13 -27.64
N LYS A 299 42.36 14.73 -28.57
CA LYS A 299 42.39 14.37 -30.01
C LYS A 299 41.00 14.47 -30.68
N ASP A 300 40.35 13.34 -30.93
CA ASP A 300 39.02 13.17 -31.52
C ASP A 300 37.93 12.94 -30.46
N THR A 301 38.27 13.06 -29.18
CA THR A 301 37.38 12.77 -28.06
C THR A 301 37.22 13.99 -27.16
N TRP A 302 35.99 14.27 -26.76
CA TRP A 302 35.66 15.17 -25.67
C TRP A 302 35.40 14.39 -24.40
N LYS A 303 35.93 14.89 -23.30
CA LYS A 303 35.63 14.47 -21.94
C LYS A 303 35.00 15.63 -21.20
N TYR A 304 33.82 15.42 -20.62
CA TYR A 304 33.09 16.41 -19.84
C TYR A 304 33.13 16.04 -18.38
N VAL A 305 33.89 16.78 -17.60
CA VAL A 305 34.01 16.60 -16.15
C VAL A 305 32.94 17.47 -15.49
N ILE A 306 31.97 16.82 -14.84
CA ILE A 306 30.82 17.50 -14.24
C ILE A 306 31.23 18.13 -12.90
N ASP A 307 30.77 19.36 -12.66
CA ASP A 307 30.91 20.03 -11.37
C ASP A 307 29.61 19.96 -10.56
N TRP A 308 29.59 19.06 -9.57
CA TRP A 308 28.43 18.90 -8.69
C TRP A 308 28.49 19.75 -7.40
N LYS A 309 29.53 20.58 -7.21
CA LYS A 309 29.86 21.17 -5.90
C LYS A 309 28.70 21.91 -5.24
N ASN A 310 27.81 22.52 -6.02
CA ASN A 310 26.69 23.33 -5.54
C ASN A 310 25.31 22.78 -5.93
N ASN A 311 25.22 21.54 -6.42
CA ASN A 311 23.96 20.98 -6.93
C ASN A 311 23.48 19.80 -6.08
N THR A 312 22.46 20.05 -5.26
CA THR A 312 21.87 19.05 -4.35
C THR A 312 21.18 17.89 -5.09
N ASN A 313 20.81 18.05 -6.37
CA ASN A 313 20.23 16.97 -7.18
C ASN A 313 21.24 15.85 -7.48
N ARG A 314 22.56 16.08 -7.30
CA ARG A 314 23.58 15.02 -7.38
C ARG A 314 23.18 13.78 -6.56
N GLN A 315 22.56 14.00 -5.39
CA GLN A 315 22.16 12.94 -4.47
C GLN A 315 21.13 12.00 -5.07
N LYS A 316 20.26 12.51 -5.96
CA LYS A 316 19.19 11.74 -6.59
C LYS A 316 19.64 11.09 -7.91
N GLY A 317 20.58 11.72 -8.61
CA GLY A 317 21.00 11.30 -9.94
C GLY A 317 20.04 11.80 -11.03
N THR A 318 20.18 11.27 -12.25
CA THR A 318 19.33 11.66 -13.39
C THR A 318 18.98 10.48 -14.28
N LEU A 319 17.79 10.50 -14.88
CA LEU A 319 17.34 9.48 -15.83
C LEU A 319 17.83 9.73 -17.25
N LYS A 320 18.10 10.99 -17.60
CA LYS A 320 18.50 11.36 -18.97
C LYS A 320 19.33 12.64 -19.01
N ILE A 321 20.20 12.70 -20.01
CA ILE A 321 21.09 13.82 -20.31
C ILE A 321 21.02 14.16 -21.79
N ARG A 322 21.33 15.41 -22.15
CA ARG A 322 21.45 15.83 -23.56
C ARG A 322 22.56 16.84 -23.77
N TRP A 323 23.23 16.71 -24.90
CA TRP A 323 24.17 17.68 -25.45
C TRP A 323 23.42 18.57 -26.43
N LEU A 324 23.60 19.89 -26.28
CA LEU A 324 23.10 20.90 -27.20
C LEU A 324 24.29 21.54 -27.91
N PHE A 325 24.31 21.42 -29.23
CA PHE A 325 25.32 22.01 -30.09
C PHE A 325 24.75 23.27 -30.74
N PRO A 326 25.50 24.39 -30.74
CA PRO A 326 25.07 25.59 -31.44
C PRO A 326 24.98 25.35 -32.96
N ALA A 327 24.36 26.29 -33.67
CA ALA A 327 24.23 26.24 -35.12
C ALA A 327 25.61 26.04 -35.79
N SER A 328 25.68 25.03 -36.65
CA SER A 328 26.92 24.65 -37.36
C SER A 328 26.60 24.37 -38.82
N GLU A 329 27.45 24.88 -39.72
CA GLU A 329 27.39 24.54 -41.15
C GLU A 329 27.88 23.10 -41.42
N LYS A 330 28.63 22.52 -40.48
CA LYS A 330 29.16 21.15 -40.57
C LYS A 330 28.28 20.17 -39.82
N LYS A 331 28.00 19.04 -40.47
CA LYS A 331 27.31 17.89 -39.87
C LYS A 331 28.17 17.27 -38.76
N ILE A 332 27.63 17.20 -37.54
CA ILE A 332 28.31 16.59 -36.39
C ILE A 332 28.06 15.08 -36.42
N SER A 333 29.13 14.31 -36.45
CA SER A 333 29.09 12.83 -36.49
C SER A 333 29.85 12.25 -35.31
N ILE A 334 29.20 11.38 -34.53
CA ILE A 334 29.69 10.82 -33.27
C ILE A 334 29.88 9.31 -33.47
N ARG A 335 31.07 8.81 -33.13
CA ARG A 335 31.37 7.38 -33.12
C ARG A 335 30.88 6.71 -31.83
N GLN A 336 31.08 7.37 -30.69
CA GLN A 336 30.73 6.81 -29.38
C GLN A 336 30.31 7.90 -28.41
N LEU A 337 29.26 7.62 -27.64
CA LEU A 337 28.92 8.33 -26.41
C LEU A 337 29.40 7.48 -25.23
N SER A 338 29.96 8.12 -24.21
CA SER A 338 30.38 7.47 -22.97
C SER A 338 29.82 8.19 -21.76
N ALA A 339 29.57 7.45 -20.68
CA ALA A 339 29.10 7.98 -19.41
C ALA A 339 29.65 7.15 -18.26
N PHE A 340 30.18 7.81 -17.24
CA PHE A 340 30.76 7.16 -16.07
C PHE A 340 30.11 7.71 -14.80
N THR A 341 29.74 6.82 -13.88
CA THR A 341 29.13 7.18 -12.59
C THR A 341 30.16 7.25 -11.47
N ASP A 342 29.72 7.67 -10.29
CA ASP A 342 30.50 7.54 -9.05
C ASP A 342 30.43 6.14 -8.43
N SER A 343 29.86 5.15 -9.14
CA SER A 343 29.77 3.77 -8.68
C SER A 343 31.14 3.12 -8.53
N LYS A 344 31.20 2.21 -7.55
CA LYS A 344 32.43 1.52 -7.15
C LYS A 344 32.48 0.17 -7.85
N TRP A 345 33.58 -0.08 -8.55
CA TRP A 345 33.74 -1.28 -9.36
C TRP A 345 34.71 -2.26 -8.71
N LYS A 346 34.36 -3.54 -8.71
CA LYS A 346 35.24 -4.65 -8.32
C LYS A 346 35.20 -5.72 -9.40
N THR A 347 36.08 -6.71 -9.25
CA THR A 347 36.07 -7.89 -10.12
C THR A 347 35.78 -9.14 -9.30
N ALA A 348 35.06 -10.08 -9.89
CA ALA A 348 34.72 -11.36 -9.28
C ALA A 348 34.84 -12.50 -10.29
N ASP A 349 35.22 -13.68 -9.81
CA ASP A 349 35.16 -14.92 -10.57
C ASP A 349 33.89 -15.70 -10.20
N ILE A 350 33.07 -15.99 -11.21
CA ILE A 350 31.80 -16.71 -11.13
C ILE A 350 31.92 -18.02 -11.89
N ILE A 351 31.34 -19.09 -11.34
CA ILE A 351 31.11 -20.35 -12.04
C ILE A 351 29.62 -20.52 -12.31
N LEU A 352 29.27 -20.87 -13.54
CA LEU A 352 27.93 -21.20 -13.98
C LEU A 352 27.83 -22.69 -14.30
N GLN A 353 26.78 -23.34 -13.83
CA GLN A 353 26.48 -24.76 -14.08
C GLN A 353 25.02 -24.91 -14.51
N SER A 354 24.74 -25.85 -15.40
CA SER A 354 23.38 -26.26 -15.77
C SER A 354 23.11 -27.67 -15.25
N GLU A 355 21.88 -27.95 -14.84
CA GLU A 355 21.42 -29.30 -14.52
C GLU A 355 21.45 -30.23 -15.73
N ASP A 356 21.12 -29.71 -16.91
CA ASP A 356 21.08 -30.50 -18.14
C ASP A 356 22.48 -30.62 -18.75
N THR A 357 23.31 -31.44 -18.11
CA THR A 357 24.69 -31.73 -18.54
C THR A 357 24.77 -32.51 -19.86
N ASN A 358 23.64 -32.97 -20.40
CA ASN A 358 23.59 -33.66 -21.69
C ASN A 358 23.13 -32.75 -22.85
N SER A 359 22.68 -31.53 -22.55
CA SER A 359 22.19 -30.58 -23.55
C SER A 359 23.28 -30.04 -24.46
N THR A 360 23.09 -30.12 -25.78
CA THR A 360 23.93 -29.38 -26.74
C THR A 360 23.43 -27.96 -26.99
N ALA A 361 22.43 -27.49 -26.25
CA ALA A 361 21.88 -26.15 -26.40
C ALA A 361 22.87 -25.07 -25.96
N ARG A 362 22.72 -23.89 -26.56
CA ARG A 362 23.51 -22.69 -26.25
C ARG A 362 22.64 -21.67 -25.52
N GLY A 363 23.18 -21.06 -24.47
CA GLY A 363 22.61 -19.88 -23.82
C GLY A 363 23.37 -18.61 -24.20
N ILE A 364 22.70 -17.47 -24.16
CA ILE A 364 23.33 -16.15 -24.29
C ILE A 364 23.30 -15.48 -22.91
N ILE A 365 24.42 -14.88 -22.52
CA ILE A 365 24.54 -14.08 -21.31
C ILE A 365 24.80 -12.64 -21.75
N LYS A 366 23.97 -11.70 -21.32
CA LYS A 366 24.13 -10.26 -21.55
C LYS A 366 24.38 -9.56 -20.24
N MET A 367 25.40 -8.71 -20.18
CA MET A 367 25.67 -7.90 -19.01
C MET A 367 24.81 -6.64 -19.00
N TYR A 368 24.32 -6.29 -17.82
CA TYR A 368 23.71 -4.99 -17.53
C TYR A 368 24.43 -4.37 -16.33
N ASN A 369 24.82 -3.10 -16.43
CA ASN A 369 25.58 -2.38 -15.41
C ASN A 369 26.87 -3.10 -14.98
N GLY A 370 27.61 -3.66 -15.93
CA GLY A 370 28.88 -4.35 -15.69
C GLY A 370 29.45 -4.98 -16.95
N GLU A 371 30.60 -5.66 -16.84
CA GLU A 371 31.35 -6.20 -17.98
C GLU A 371 31.88 -7.61 -17.70
N ILE A 372 32.09 -8.39 -18.75
CA ILE A 372 32.85 -9.64 -18.73
C ILE A 372 34.30 -9.29 -19.08
N ILE A 373 35.25 -9.67 -18.23
CA ILE A 373 36.67 -9.36 -18.37
C ILE A 373 37.50 -10.65 -18.40
N GLY A 374 38.30 -10.86 -19.44
CA GLY A 374 39.24 -11.99 -19.51
C GLY A 374 38.64 -13.34 -19.95
N SER A 375 39.35 -13.96 -20.89
CA SER A 375 39.16 -15.25 -21.60
C SER A 375 37.95 -15.39 -22.56
N ASP A 376 38.31 -15.66 -23.82
CA ASP A 376 37.56 -16.13 -25.01
C ASP A 376 36.34 -15.33 -25.53
N SER A 377 35.81 -14.33 -24.82
CA SER A 377 34.73 -13.49 -25.38
C SER A 377 35.27 -12.34 -26.24
N ASN A 378 34.80 -12.24 -27.49
CA ASN A 378 35.04 -11.08 -28.36
C ASN A 378 34.23 -9.83 -27.95
N SER A 379 33.49 -9.89 -26.83
CA SER A 379 32.60 -8.83 -26.34
C SER A 379 32.66 -8.72 -24.82
N LEU A 380 32.70 -7.48 -24.32
CA LEU A 380 32.62 -7.17 -22.89
C LEU A 380 31.19 -7.28 -22.34
N LEU A 381 30.17 -7.21 -23.21
CA LEU A 381 28.77 -7.11 -22.80
C LEU A 381 27.97 -8.39 -23.04
N ALA A 382 28.55 -9.38 -23.73
CA ALA A 382 27.86 -10.62 -24.00
C ALA A 382 28.81 -11.82 -24.12
N ALA A 383 28.32 -13.00 -23.73
CA ALA A 383 28.98 -14.26 -23.96
C ALA A 383 28.00 -15.36 -24.36
N VAL A 384 28.50 -16.37 -25.06
CA VAL A 384 27.74 -17.57 -25.46
C VAL A 384 28.21 -18.75 -24.62
N TRP A 385 27.28 -19.45 -24.00
CA TRP A 385 27.53 -20.56 -23.08
C TRP A 385 27.03 -21.89 -23.68
N GLN A 386 27.87 -22.94 -23.66
CA GLN A 386 27.44 -24.32 -23.94
C GLN A 386 26.91 -24.95 -22.65
N LEU A 387 25.61 -25.27 -22.58
CA LEU A 387 24.97 -25.63 -21.31
C LEU A 387 25.47 -26.95 -20.70
N ASN A 388 25.97 -27.88 -21.51
CA ASN A 388 26.58 -29.14 -21.04
C ASN A 388 27.94 -28.98 -20.34
N LYS A 389 28.52 -27.79 -20.28
CA LYS A 389 29.82 -27.55 -19.65
C LYS A 389 29.74 -26.40 -18.67
N PRO A 390 30.35 -26.51 -17.47
CA PRO A 390 30.50 -25.36 -16.60
C PRO A 390 31.23 -24.21 -17.31
N MET A 391 30.80 -22.98 -17.05
CA MET A 391 31.44 -21.78 -17.58
C MET A 391 32.04 -20.96 -16.45
N HIS A 392 33.30 -20.58 -16.63
CA HIS A 392 33.97 -19.64 -15.75
C HIS A 392 33.87 -18.24 -16.37
N LEU A 393 33.36 -17.30 -15.60
CA LEU A 393 33.28 -15.90 -15.97
C LEU A 393 34.07 -15.08 -14.96
N LYS A 394 34.92 -14.19 -15.45
CA LYS A 394 35.42 -13.11 -14.62
C LYS A 394 34.66 -11.85 -15.03
N VAL A 395 34.03 -11.20 -14.06
CA VAL A 395 33.14 -10.06 -14.29
C VAL A 395 33.64 -8.84 -13.54
N ARG A 396 33.46 -7.66 -14.14
CA ARG A 396 33.56 -6.36 -13.49
C ARG A 396 32.15 -5.94 -13.09
N TYR A 397 31.93 -5.71 -11.81
CA TYR A 397 30.61 -5.49 -11.23
C TYR A 397 30.63 -4.33 -10.25
N CYS A 398 29.48 -3.68 -10.10
CA CYS A 398 29.27 -2.60 -9.14
C CYS A 398 29.11 -3.17 -7.73
N THR A 399 29.82 -2.61 -6.76
CA THR A 399 29.55 -2.84 -5.33
C THR A 399 28.55 -1.81 -4.86
N THR A 400 27.27 -2.19 -4.84
CA THR A 400 26.17 -1.34 -4.37
C THR A 400 26.07 -1.45 -2.85
N THR A 401 25.99 -0.33 -2.14
CA THR A 401 25.77 -0.31 -0.68
C THR A 401 24.50 0.42 -0.27
N HIS A 402 24.09 1.51 -0.96
CA HIS A 402 22.88 2.25 -0.59
C HIS A 402 21.77 2.31 -1.66
N TRP A 403 22.13 2.57 -2.92
CA TRP A 403 21.23 2.64 -4.07
C TRP A 403 21.49 1.42 -4.96
N MET A 404 20.54 0.50 -5.06
CA MET A 404 20.70 -0.71 -5.87
C MET A 404 20.35 -0.49 -7.35
N THR A 405 20.31 0.76 -7.82
CA THR A 405 20.02 1.11 -9.22
C THR A 405 21.15 0.66 -10.15
N ASP A 406 22.41 0.83 -9.76
CA ASP A 406 23.59 0.43 -10.55
C ASP A 406 23.97 -1.07 -10.37
N ARG A 407 23.04 -1.89 -9.88
CA ARG A 407 23.28 -3.32 -9.63
C ARG A 407 23.64 -4.05 -10.92
N THR A 408 24.75 -4.81 -10.89
CA THR A 408 25.19 -5.59 -12.04
C THR A 408 24.39 -6.88 -12.18
N VAL A 409 23.77 -7.07 -13.34
CA VAL A 409 22.91 -8.23 -13.63
C VAL A 409 23.42 -8.97 -14.86
N MET A 410 23.58 -10.29 -14.73
CA MET A 410 23.78 -11.21 -15.84
C MET A 410 22.41 -11.66 -16.36
N ARG A 411 22.01 -11.21 -17.54
CA ARG A 411 20.74 -11.56 -18.19
C ARG A 411 20.93 -12.78 -19.09
N PHE A 412 20.25 -13.86 -18.75
CA PHE A 412 20.29 -15.13 -19.47
C PHE A 412 19.16 -15.19 -20.49
N GLU A 413 19.49 -15.67 -21.69
CA GLU A 413 18.54 -16.11 -22.71
C GLU A 413 18.83 -17.58 -22.99
N LEU A 414 18.01 -18.46 -22.40
CA LEU A 414 18.10 -19.91 -22.52
C LEU A 414 16.91 -20.44 -23.34
N ALA A 415 17.01 -21.67 -23.85
CA ALA A 415 15.89 -22.33 -24.51
C ALA A 415 14.67 -22.52 -23.58
N SER A 416 14.91 -22.62 -22.27
CA SER A 416 13.89 -22.77 -21.23
C SER A 416 13.26 -21.44 -20.79
N GLY A 417 13.87 -20.29 -21.10
CA GLY A 417 13.35 -18.96 -20.73
C GLY A 417 14.45 -17.90 -20.57
N SER A 418 14.04 -16.68 -20.24
CA SER A 418 14.96 -15.55 -20.03
C SER A 418 14.74 -14.91 -18.66
N PHE A 419 15.84 -14.61 -17.95
CA PHE A 419 15.83 -14.06 -16.59
C PHE A 419 17.19 -13.44 -16.25
N GLY A 420 17.24 -12.59 -15.23
CA GLY A 420 18.48 -12.03 -14.70
C GLY A 420 18.98 -12.73 -13.45
N VAL A 421 20.29 -12.74 -13.23
CA VAL A 421 20.93 -13.06 -11.95
C VAL A 421 21.85 -11.91 -11.57
N ALA A 422 21.65 -11.32 -10.39
CA ALA A 422 22.53 -10.27 -9.93
C ALA A 422 23.86 -10.82 -9.41
N VAL A 423 24.95 -10.13 -9.69
CA VAL A 423 26.29 -10.59 -9.30
C VAL A 423 26.46 -10.60 -7.78
N ASP A 424 25.97 -9.59 -7.09
CA ASP A 424 25.99 -9.50 -5.63
C ASP A 424 25.20 -10.62 -4.94
N ASP A 425 24.08 -11.10 -5.50
CA ASP A 425 23.38 -12.29 -4.99
C ASP A 425 24.28 -13.53 -5.02
N VAL A 426 24.97 -13.73 -6.15
CA VAL A 426 25.97 -14.80 -6.31
C VAL A 426 27.14 -14.62 -5.35
N LEU A 427 27.49 -13.38 -4.99
CA LEU A 427 28.59 -13.12 -4.07
C LEU A 427 28.18 -13.23 -2.59
N ASN A 428 26.90 -13.12 -2.26
CA ASN A 428 26.39 -13.32 -0.91
C ASN A 428 26.11 -14.81 -0.60
N GLY A 429 26.12 -15.68 -1.61
CA GLY A 429 25.95 -17.12 -1.45
C GLY A 429 26.08 -17.88 -2.78
N ALA A 430 25.01 -18.53 -3.19
CA ALA A 430 24.84 -19.09 -4.53
C ALA A 430 23.39 -18.89 -4.97
N VAL A 431 23.19 -18.77 -6.28
CA VAL A 431 21.88 -18.59 -6.89
C VAL A 431 21.52 -19.85 -7.65
N TYR A 432 20.45 -20.52 -7.22
CA TYR A 432 19.92 -21.72 -7.85
C TYR A 432 18.50 -21.48 -8.36
N VAL A 433 18.38 -21.27 -9.68
CA VAL A 433 17.10 -21.05 -10.34
C VAL A 433 16.59 -22.39 -10.84
N LYS A 434 15.92 -23.12 -9.93
CA LYS A 434 15.46 -24.50 -10.11
C LYS A 434 14.67 -24.70 -11.40
N GLU A 435 13.76 -23.78 -11.71
CA GLU A 435 12.90 -23.84 -12.91
C GLU A 435 13.70 -23.96 -14.22
N PHE A 436 14.82 -23.24 -14.32
CA PHE A 436 15.65 -23.22 -15.52
C PHE A 436 16.89 -24.10 -15.39
N GLY A 437 17.02 -24.84 -14.28
CA GLY A 437 18.17 -25.68 -13.99
C GLY A 437 19.50 -24.92 -13.98
N LEU A 438 19.51 -23.65 -13.55
CA LEU A 438 20.71 -22.81 -13.52
C LEU A 438 21.26 -22.66 -12.11
N PHE A 439 22.57 -22.84 -11.96
CA PHE A 439 23.31 -22.59 -10.74
C PHE A 439 24.47 -21.63 -10.99
N ALA A 440 24.55 -20.56 -10.20
CA ALA A 440 25.62 -19.58 -10.22
C ALA A 440 26.24 -19.42 -8.83
N ALA A 441 27.56 -19.55 -8.73
CA ALA A 441 28.29 -19.44 -7.47
C ALA A 441 29.64 -18.73 -7.66
N LYS A 442 30.28 -18.36 -6.56
CA LYS A 442 31.72 -18.03 -6.57
C LYS A 442 32.51 -19.23 -7.09
N LYS A 443 33.67 -19.00 -7.72
CA LYS A 443 34.58 -20.02 -8.30
C LYS A 443 34.96 -21.21 -7.38
N THR A 444 34.71 -21.13 -6.08
CA THR A 444 34.91 -22.22 -5.11
C THR A 444 34.12 -23.48 -5.51
N PRO A 445 34.64 -24.70 -5.33
CA PRO A 445 34.15 -25.91 -6.00
C PRO A 445 32.90 -26.55 -5.37
N GLN A 446 31.88 -25.76 -5.01
CA GLN A 446 30.58 -26.34 -4.70
C GLN A 446 29.89 -26.70 -6.02
N THR A 447 29.62 -27.99 -6.20
CA THR A 447 28.82 -28.50 -7.31
C THR A 447 27.33 -28.20 -7.07
N ILE A 448 26.55 -28.18 -8.15
CA ILE A 448 25.09 -28.02 -8.04
C ILE A 448 24.45 -29.12 -7.16
N ASP A 449 24.98 -30.34 -7.20
CA ASP A 449 24.46 -31.47 -6.42
C ASP A 449 24.74 -31.31 -4.93
N GLU A 450 25.94 -30.85 -4.55
CA GLU A 450 26.27 -30.51 -3.17
C GLU A 450 25.39 -29.36 -2.66
N TYR A 451 25.08 -28.37 -3.50
CA TYR A 451 24.17 -27.29 -3.14
C TYR A 451 22.74 -27.79 -2.90
N LYS A 452 22.19 -28.59 -3.82
CA LYS A 452 20.88 -29.23 -3.67
C LYS A 452 20.77 -30.04 -2.39
N GLN A 453 21.82 -30.80 -2.07
CA GLN A 453 21.88 -31.56 -0.82
C GLN A 453 21.86 -30.63 0.41
N SER A 454 22.51 -29.47 0.34
CA SER A 454 22.56 -28.49 1.45
C SER A 454 21.25 -27.74 1.71
N ILE A 455 20.27 -27.83 0.80
CA ILE A 455 18.96 -27.17 0.92
C ILE A 455 17.80 -28.18 0.98
N ALA A 456 18.08 -29.48 0.99
CA ALA A 456 17.07 -30.54 0.82
C ALA A 456 16.01 -30.59 1.94
N ASP A 457 16.32 -30.07 3.13
CA ASP A 457 15.44 -30.00 4.30
C ASP A 457 14.74 -28.65 4.48
N LYS A 458 15.09 -27.64 3.65
CA LYS A 458 14.51 -26.31 3.72
C LYS A 458 13.15 -26.26 3.01
N LYS A 459 12.29 -25.36 3.47
CA LYS A 459 10.92 -25.19 2.97
C LYS A 459 10.54 -23.72 2.87
N THR A 460 9.70 -23.38 1.89
CA THR A 460 9.04 -22.07 1.84
C THR A 460 8.07 -21.91 3.02
N ILE A 461 7.65 -20.68 3.33
CA ILE A 461 6.62 -20.42 4.33
C ILE A 461 5.31 -21.11 3.93
N LEU A 462 4.89 -21.05 2.67
CA LEU A 462 3.66 -21.71 2.22
C LEU A 462 3.70 -23.23 2.42
N GLN A 463 4.84 -23.89 2.15
CA GLN A 463 5.00 -25.31 2.46
C GLN A 463 4.86 -25.60 3.96
N ARG A 464 5.37 -24.73 4.83
CA ARG A 464 5.20 -24.85 6.29
C ARG A 464 3.76 -24.59 6.73
N VAL A 465 3.05 -23.66 6.09
CA VAL A 465 1.62 -23.39 6.35
C VAL A 465 0.79 -24.63 6.07
N GLU A 466 1.08 -25.35 4.98
CA GLU A 466 0.39 -26.60 4.65
C GLU A 466 0.53 -27.68 5.73
N GLU A 467 1.60 -27.64 6.52
CA GLU A 467 1.88 -28.58 7.61
C GLU A 467 1.23 -28.17 8.94
N MET A 468 0.78 -26.92 9.06
CA MET A 468 0.15 -26.39 10.27
C MET A 468 -1.36 -26.72 10.33
N PRO A 469 -1.97 -26.77 11.52
CA PRO A 469 -3.43 -26.70 11.62
C PRO A 469 -3.95 -25.39 11.00
N ASP A 470 -5.25 -25.35 10.69
CA ASP A 470 -5.90 -24.10 10.29
C ASP A 470 -5.65 -23.03 11.37
N GLN A 471 -5.33 -21.80 10.94
CA GLN A 471 -5.38 -20.65 11.83
C GLN A 471 -6.79 -20.53 12.42
N THR A 472 -6.90 -20.11 13.67
CA THR A 472 -8.19 -19.86 14.31
C THR A 472 -8.41 -18.37 14.55
N PHE A 473 -9.66 -17.93 14.52
CA PHE A 473 -10.01 -16.55 14.84
C PHE A 473 -9.52 -16.15 16.24
N ALA A 474 -9.65 -17.05 17.23
CA ALA A 474 -9.18 -16.85 18.59
C ALA A 474 -7.66 -16.66 18.68
N GLN A 475 -6.89 -17.52 17.99
CA GLN A 475 -5.42 -17.43 17.96
C GLN A 475 -4.95 -16.15 17.25
N ALA A 476 -5.57 -15.78 16.13
CA ALA A 476 -5.27 -14.52 15.47
C ALA A 476 -5.58 -13.33 16.39
N ASN A 477 -6.75 -13.30 17.04
CA ASN A 477 -7.14 -12.26 17.99
C ASN A 477 -6.17 -12.14 19.19
N GLU A 478 -5.58 -13.25 19.64
CA GLU A 478 -4.60 -13.24 20.73
C GLU A 478 -3.22 -12.70 20.29
N ASN A 479 -2.73 -13.12 19.12
CA ASN A 479 -1.33 -12.91 18.72
C ASN A 479 -1.14 -11.72 17.76
N VAL A 480 -2.20 -11.29 17.07
CA VAL A 480 -2.13 -10.29 16.00
C VAL A 480 -2.79 -8.97 16.41
N HIS A 481 -3.83 -9.00 17.26
CA HIS A 481 -4.59 -7.81 17.64
C HIS A 481 -3.73 -6.76 18.33
N ARG A 482 -4.06 -5.50 18.13
CA ARG A 482 -3.39 -4.36 18.76
C ARG A 482 -4.38 -3.54 19.56
N ALA A 483 -4.08 -3.32 20.85
CA ALA A 483 -4.97 -2.57 21.74
C ALA A 483 -5.32 -1.16 21.23
N GLY A 484 -4.43 -0.51 20.47
CA GLY A 484 -4.68 0.81 19.88
C GLY A 484 -5.82 0.82 18.84
N ALA A 485 -6.12 -0.31 18.21
CA ALA A 485 -7.20 -0.43 17.24
C ALA A 485 -8.60 -0.29 17.88
N ASP A 486 -8.72 -0.49 19.21
CA ASP A 486 -10.00 -0.39 19.93
C ASP A 486 -10.40 1.07 20.25
N LEU A 487 -9.55 2.05 19.91
CA LEU A 487 -9.70 3.45 20.37
C LEU A 487 -10.51 4.35 19.43
N GLY A 488 -10.93 3.85 18.26
CA GLY A 488 -11.60 4.66 17.23
C GLY A 488 -13.01 5.12 17.63
N PRO A 489 -13.49 6.28 17.14
CA PRO A 489 -14.87 6.70 17.37
C PRO A 489 -15.85 5.88 16.51
N THR A 490 -17.15 5.98 16.80
CA THR A 490 -18.20 5.29 16.05
C THR A 490 -19.13 6.31 15.40
N MET A 491 -19.26 6.25 14.07
CA MET A 491 -20.24 7.04 13.32
C MET A 491 -21.62 6.38 13.39
N LEU A 492 -22.65 7.16 13.66
CA LEU A 492 -24.05 6.73 13.69
C LEU A 492 -24.91 7.62 12.77
N SER A 493 -25.79 7.00 12.01
CA SER A 493 -26.78 7.62 11.12
C SER A 493 -27.87 6.60 10.80
N LEU A 494 -28.92 7.01 10.08
CA LEU A 494 -29.71 6.05 9.30
C LEU A 494 -28.92 5.61 8.06
N ALA A 495 -29.36 4.55 7.37
CA ALA A 495 -28.63 4.02 6.22
C ALA A 495 -28.54 5.07 5.10
N CYS A 496 -27.32 5.40 4.66
CA CYS A 496 -27.00 6.39 3.62
C CYS A 496 -27.49 7.83 3.89
N ASP A 497 -27.95 8.14 5.10
CA ASP A 497 -28.45 9.47 5.48
C ASP A 497 -27.31 10.48 5.63
N ASN A 498 -27.50 11.74 5.25
CA ASN A 498 -26.42 12.74 5.33
C ASN A 498 -26.20 13.26 6.76
N GLN A 499 -27.17 13.10 7.66
CA GLN A 499 -27.04 13.41 9.09
C GLN A 499 -26.15 12.38 9.78
N LYS A 500 -24.92 12.80 10.10
CA LYS A 500 -23.92 11.97 10.76
C LYS A 500 -23.66 12.47 12.19
N TYR A 501 -23.58 11.52 13.12
CA TYR A 501 -23.21 11.77 14.52
C TYR A 501 -21.98 10.93 14.85
N LEU A 502 -20.94 11.56 15.37
CA LEU A 502 -19.70 10.90 15.72
C LEU A 502 -19.59 10.73 17.23
N VAL A 503 -19.72 9.49 17.71
CA VAL A 503 -19.63 9.13 19.13
C VAL A 503 -18.19 8.73 19.45
N GLN A 504 -17.52 9.54 20.26
CA GLN A 504 -16.19 9.27 20.78
C GLN A 504 -16.23 8.18 21.84
N ARG A 505 -15.08 7.54 22.08
CA ARG A 505 -14.96 6.46 23.07
C ARG A 505 -15.32 6.90 24.50
N ASP A 506 -15.09 8.16 24.84
CA ASP A 506 -15.43 8.74 26.14
C ASP A 506 -16.91 9.15 26.28
N GLY A 507 -17.72 8.93 25.25
CA GLY A 507 -19.14 9.29 25.20
C GLY A 507 -19.44 10.66 24.59
N THR A 508 -18.42 11.45 24.24
CA THR A 508 -18.60 12.73 23.54
C THR A 508 -19.25 12.54 22.18
N ILE A 509 -20.19 13.40 21.81
CA ILE A 509 -20.92 13.34 20.55
C ILE A 509 -20.65 14.60 19.75
N ASN A 510 -20.10 14.46 18.55
CA ASN A 510 -19.90 15.56 17.60
C ASN A 510 -20.89 15.42 16.44
N PHE A 511 -21.48 16.53 15.98
CA PHE A 511 -22.47 16.55 14.90
C PHE A 511 -22.47 17.88 14.15
N TYR A 512 -23.11 17.92 12.98
CA TYR A 512 -23.20 19.13 12.15
C TYR A 512 -24.04 20.20 12.83
N ASP A 513 -23.74 21.46 12.54
CA ASP A 513 -24.49 22.61 13.02
C ASP A 513 -25.74 22.91 12.19
N SER A 514 -25.92 22.32 11.03
CA SER A 514 -27.13 22.51 10.24
C SER A 514 -27.35 21.37 9.25
N ILE A 515 -28.59 21.24 8.77
CA ILE A 515 -28.91 20.29 7.70
C ILE A 515 -28.23 20.70 6.39
N GLU A 516 -28.11 22.00 6.14
CA GLU A 516 -27.43 22.55 4.97
C GLU A 516 -25.93 22.23 4.99
N THR A 517 -25.28 22.23 6.16
CA THR A 517 -23.88 21.78 6.35
C THR A 517 -23.76 20.28 6.03
N ALA A 518 -24.68 19.46 6.57
CA ALA A 518 -24.68 18.02 6.32
C ALA A 518 -24.85 17.69 4.82
N ASP A 519 -25.79 18.35 4.13
CA ASP A 519 -26.06 18.15 2.71
C ASP A 519 -25.01 18.79 1.79
N SER A 520 -24.40 19.91 2.21
CA SER A 520 -23.35 20.59 1.44
C SER A 520 -21.98 19.93 1.57
N THR A 521 -21.83 18.94 2.47
CA THR A 521 -20.70 18.02 2.50
C THR A 521 -20.73 17.15 1.23
N ASN A 522 -20.36 17.77 0.12
CA ASN A 522 -20.58 17.22 -1.20
C ASN A 522 -19.57 16.12 -1.52
N SER A 523 -19.93 15.28 -2.47
CA SER A 523 -19.11 14.17 -2.97
C SER A 523 -17.78 14.56 -3.62
N ASN A 524 -17.53 15.86 -3.87
CA ASN A 524 -16.32 16.37 -4.51
C ASN A 524 -15.26 16.87 -3.50
N THR A 525 -15.55 16.87 -2.19
CA THR A 525 -14.58 17.29 -1.19
C THR A 525 -13.77 16.12 -0.65
N HIS A 526 -12.44 16.21 -0.72
CA HIS A 526 -11.49 15.29 -0.09
C HIS A 526 -11.38 15.46 1.43
N LYS A 527 -11.94 16.54 1.98
CA LYS A 527 -11.95 16.84 3.41
C LYS A 527 -13.39 17.10 3.85
N LEU A 528 -13.80 16.39 4.90
CA LEU A 528 -15.10 16.58 5.53
C LEU A 528 -15.28 18.02 6.02
N GLN A 529 -16.50 18.54 5.93
CA GLN A 529 -16.89 19.69 6.74
C GLN A 529 -16.84 19.27 8.22
N ARG A 530 -16.29 20.13 9.08
CA ARG A 530 -16.06 19.81 10.48
C ARG A 530 -17.39 19.76 11.25
N TYR A 531 -17.52 18.80 12.16
CA TYR A 531 -18.63 18.75 13.11
C TYR A 531 -18.52 19.92 14.09
N LEU A 532 -19.31 20.98 13.91
CA LEU A 532 -19.18 22.19 14.72
C LEU A 532 -19.89 22.10 16.08
N SER A 533 -20.87 21.22 16.25
CA SER A 533 -21.60 21.10 17.52
C SER A 533 -21.19 19.87 18.32
N GLN A 534 -21.27 19.98 19.65
CA GLN A 534 -20.82 18.92 20.55
C GLN A 534 -21.73 18.79 21.79
N VAL A 535 -22.04 17.55 22.16
CA VAL A 535 -22.58 17.17 23.47
C VAL A 535 -21.54 16.32 24.18
N ARG A 536 -21.00 16.83 25.29
CA ARG A 536 -19.89 16.21 26.02
C ARG A 536 -20.31 15.81 27.44
N PRO A 537 -20.52 14.51 27.71
CA PRO A 537 -20.78 14.04 29.05
C PRO A 537 -19.48 13.94 29.87
N THR A 538 -19.59 14.13 31.18
CA THR A 538 -18.57 13.80 32.19
C THR A 538 -19.23 12.94 33.26
N PHE A 539 -18.73 11.73 33.41
CA PHE A 539 -19.29 10.69 34.28
C PHE A 539 -18.56 10.63 35.62
N GLY A 540 -19.31 10.67 36.72
CA GLY A 540 -18.79 10.54 38.07
C GLY A 540 -17.70 11.55 38.39
N SER A 541 -16.52 11.05 38.76
CA SER A 541 -15.31 11.84 39.02
C SER A 541 -14.75 12.56 37.78
N GLY A 542 -15.10 12.11 36.58
CA GLY A 542 -14.49 12.56 35.32
C GLY A 542 -13.06 12.05 35.08
N THR A 543 -12.57 11.13 35.91
CA THR A 543 -11.18 10.64 35.86
C THR A 543 -11.04 9.14 35.61
N SER A 544 -12.16 8.41 35.49
CA SER A 544 -12.11 6.96 35.24
C SER A 544 -11.51 6.64 33.87
N THR A 545 -10.66 5.62 33.86
CA THR A 545 -10.09 5.02 32.63
C THR A 545 -10.70 3.66 32.31
N ASP A 546 -11.58 3.15 33.19
CA ASP A 546 -12.32 1.89 33.00
C ASP A 546 -13.54 2.16 32.11
N ILE A 547 -13.28 2.24 30.81
CA ILE A 547 -14.25 2.49 29.74
C ILE A 547 -14.24 1.28 28.82
N SER A 548 -15.42 0.81 28.42
CA SER A 548 -15.61 -0.20 27.37
C SER A 548 -16.80 0.16 26.48
N ARG A 549 -16.83 -0.34 25.25
CA ARG A 549 -17.99 -0.23 24.36
C ARG A 549 -18.33 -1.57 23.71
N GLN A 550 -19.60 -1.70 23.34
CA GLN A 550 -20.11 -2.82 22.55
C GLN A 550 -21.32 -2.38 21.72
N LEU A 551 -21.55 -3.08 20.61
CA LEU A 551 -22.77 -2.94 19.81
C LEU A 551 -23.91 -3.77 20.40
N GLN A 552 -25.11 -3.19 20.51
CA GLN A 552 -26.29 -3.94 20.94
C GLN A 552 -26.57 -5.11 20.00
N GLY A 553 -26.84 -6.29 20.55
CA GLY A 553 -27.07 -7.50 19.76
C GLY A 553 -25.85 -7.94 18.94
N GLY A 554 -24.67 -7.37 19.20
CA GLY A 554 -23.41 -7.68 18.54
C GLY A 554 -23.12 -6.90 17.26
N TRP A 555 -24.12 -6.32 16.59
CA TRP A 555 -23.92 -5.69 15.27
C TRP A 555 -24.82 -4.47 15.00
N LEU A 556 -25.87 -4.22 15.81
CA LEU A 556 -26.73 -3.07 15.58
C LEU A 556 -25.94 -1.79 15.84
N PRO A 557 -26.15 -0.71 15.07
CA PRO A 557 -25.50 0.58 15.29
C PRO A 557 -26.14 1.33 16.46
N ILE A 558 -26.09 0.67 17.62
CA ILE A 558 -26.52 1.12 18.93
C ILE A 558 -25.32 0.84 19.84
N VAL A 559 -24.55 1.87 20.14
CA VAL A 559 -23.31 1.77 20.92
C VAL A 559 -23.65 1.88 22.40
N ILE A 560 -23.17 0.92 23.20
CA ILE A 560 -23.30 0.94 24.66
C ILE A 560 -21.91 1.20 25.24
N THR A 561 -21.64 2.45 25.62
CA THR A 561 -20.45 2.82 26.37
C THR A 561 -20.70 2.57 27.86
N THR A 562 -19.84 1.80 28.51
CA THR A 562 -19.89 1.51 29.95
C THR A 562 -18.67 2.07 30.63
N ILE A 563 -18.88 2.86 31.68
CA ILE A 563 -17.83 3.50 32.48
C ILE A 563 -18.04 3.11 33.93
N ASN A 564 -17.01 2.56 34.56
CA ASN A 564 -17.02 2.25 35.98
C ASN A 564 -16.23 3.31 36.75
N ASP A 565 -16.88 4.03 37.64
CA ASP A 565 -16.24 5.03 38.51
C ASP A 565 -16.49 4.67 39.96
N ASN A 566 -15.47 4.11 40.63
CA ASN A 566 -15.50 3.75 42.04
C ASN A 566 -16.69 2.86 42.45
N GLY A 567 -17.06 1.89 41.61
CA GLY A 567 -18.16 0.95 41.86
C GLY A 567 -19.55 1.47 41.45
N VAL A 568 -19.65 2.67 40.87
CA VAL A 568 -20.84 3.16 40.19
C VAL A 568 -20.67 2.93 38.69
N ILE A 569 -21.66 2.30 38.07
CA ILE A 569 -21.65 2.03 36.63
C ILE A 569 -22.48 3.10 35.92
N TYR A 570 -21.86 3.77 34.96
CA TYR A 570 -22.50 4.68 34.02
C TYR A 570 -22.59 3.99 32.67
N ARG A 571 -23.78 3.92 32.09
CA ARG A 571 -23.96 3.46 30.71
C ARG A 571 -24.53 4.57 29.84
N GLN A 572 -23.93 4.77 28.68
CA GLN A 572 -24.44 5.60 27.60
C GLN A 572 -24.82 4.70 26.43
N ARG A 573 -26.11 4.66 26.09
CA ARG A 573 -26.63 3.97 24.92
C ARG A 573 -26.92 5.00 23.84
N SER A 574 -26.13 5.00 22.77
CA SER A 574 -26.20 5.97 21.67
C SER A 574 -26.62 5.33 20.35
N PHE A 575 -27.59 5.93 19.67
CA PHE A 575 -28.14 5.44 18.40
C PHE A 575 -28.86 6.53 17.62
N VAL A 576 -29.13 6.30 16.34
CA VAL A 576 -29.98 7.18 15.51
C VAL A 576 -31.27 6.44 15.16
N ALA A 577 -32.39 7.01 15.58
CA ALA A 577 -33.72 6.44 15.40
C ALA A 577 -34.47 7.10 14.23
N PRO A 578 -35.22 6.33 13.44
CA PRO A 578 -36.12 6.88 12.43
C PRO A 578 -37.44 7.31 13.09
N TYR A 579 -37.61 8.60 13.40
CA TYR A 579 -38.71 9.10 14.24
C TYR A 579 -40.11 8.90 13.64
N ASP A 580 -40.22 9.01 12.32
CA ASP A 580 -41.44 8.81 11.53
C ASP A 580 -41.68 7.33 11.12
N PHE A 581 -40.92 6.40 11.71
CA PHE A 581 -40.96 5.00 11.30
C PHE A 581 -42.24 4.28 11.73
N ASN A 582 -42.83 3.59 10.75
CA ASN A 582 -43.84 2.58 10.97
C ASN A 582 -43.37 1.27 10.32
N SER A 583 -43.12 0.25 11.15
CA SER A 583 -42.63 -1.05 10.69
C SER A 583 -43.62 -1.81 9.79
N ALA A 584 -44.92 -1.50 9.88
CA ALA A 584 -45.96 -2.14 9.06
C ALA A 584 -45.91 -1.71 7.58
N ASP A 585 -45.43 -0.49 7.31
CA ASP A 585 -45.45 0.11 5.98
C ASP A 585 -44.07 0.10 5.30
N TYR A 586 -43.00 -0.10 6.07
CA TYR A 586 -41.64 -0.11 5.54
C TYR A 586 -41.33 -1.40 4.80
N LYS A 587 -40.78 -1.25 3.59
CA LYS A 587 -40.45 -2.37 2.70
C LYS A 587 -38.94 -2.58 2.57
N GLY A 588 -38.16 -2.18 3.59
CA GLY A 588 -36.70 -2.33 3.59
C GLY A 588 -35.98 -1.47 2.54
N GLN A 589 -36.60 -0.40 2.06
CA GLN A 589 -36.01 0.50 1.05
C GLN A 589 -34.83 1.26 1.66
N LEU A 590 -33.67 1.22 1.00
CA LEU A 590 -32.47 1.93 1.48
C LEU A 590 -32.73 3.44 1.58
N PHE A 591 -33.54 3.99 0.67
CA PHE A 591 -33.93 5.39 0.63
C PHE A 591 -35.35 5.58 1.15
N ALA A 592 -35.46 6.43 2.16
CA ALA A 592 -36.69 7.08 2.54
C ALA A 592 -36.32 8.44 3.12
N GLU A 593 -37.07 9.49 2.78
CA GLU A 593 -36.99 10.76 3.48
C GLU A 593 -37.53 10.51 4.90
N ARG A 594 -36.60 10.28 5.84
CA ARG A 594 -36.89 9.98 7.23
C ARG A 594 -36.51 11.15 8.11
N LYS A 595 -37.04 11.16 9.32
CA LYS A 595 -36.68 12.10 10.38
C LYS A 595 -35.67 11.43 11.33
N PRO A 596 -34.34 11.52 11.08
CA PRO A 596 -33.34 10.92 11.96
C PRO A 596 -33.26 11.67 13.30
N VAL A 597 -33.36 10.96 14.42
CA VAL A 597 -33.12 11.52 15.77
C VAL A 597 -31.98 10.77 16.41
N PHE A 598 -30.90 11.48 16.73
CA PHE A 598 -29.87 10.92 17.59
C PHE A 598 -30.35 10.89 19.04
N VAL A 599 -30.17 9.75 19.69
CA VAL A 599 -30.55 9.51 21.09
C VAL A 599 -29.32 9.07 21.85
N SER A 600 -29.08 9.68 23.01
CA SER A 600 -28.10 9.23 24.00
C SER A 600 -28.79 9.03 25.33
N GLN A 601 -29.06 7.78 25.71
CA GLN A 601 -29.64 7.40 26.99
C GLN A 601 -28.53 7.17 28.01
N PHE A 602 -28.60 7.83 29.16
CA PHE A 602 -27.66 7.69 30.25
C PHE A 602 -28.32 6.95 31.42
N ILE A 603 -27.68 5.87 31.86
CA ILE A 603 -28.13 5.02 32.97
C ILE A 603 -27.05 5.03 34.04
N ILE A 604 -27.41 5.42 35.27
CA ILE A 604 -26.50 5.44 36.42
C ILE A 604 -26.93 4.36 37.39
N GLU A 605 -26.07 3.39 37.67
CA GLU A 605 -26.33 2.26 38.57
C GLU A 605 -25.33 2.24 39.70
N ASN A 606 -25.82 2.26 40.94
CA ASN A 606 -24.99 1.99 42.10
C ASN A 606 -25.04 0.49 42.41
N GLN A 607 -24.05 -0.28 41.95
CA GLN A 607 -23.97 -1.73 42.19
C GLN A 607 -23.39 -2.10 43.57
N GLN A 608 -23.20 -1.11 44.45
CA GLN A 608 -22.68 -1.32 45.79
C GLN A 608 -23.80 -1.58 46.79
N ASP A 609 -23.47 -2.26 47.88
CA ASP A 609 -24.37 -2.48 49.02
C ASP A 609 -24.52 -1.24 49.94
N LYS A 610 -24.00 -0.09 49.52
CA LYS A 610 -24.08 1.19 50.22
C LYS A 610 -24.42 2.30 49.25
N ASP A 611 -24.96 3.39 49.76
CA ASP A 611 -25.22 4.57 48.95
C ASP A 611 -23.92 5.15 48.37
N ALA A 612 -24.01 5.72 47.17
CA ALA A 612 -22.90 6.36 46.49
C ALA A 612 -23.26 7.78 46.06
N ASN A 613 -22.28 8.69 46.09
CA ASN A 613 -22.43 9.99 45.45
C ASN A 613 -22.20 9.81 43.95
N VAL A 614 -23.12 10.31 43.15
CA VAL A 614 -23.07 10.21 41.69
C VAL A 614 -23.20 11.59 41.07
N SER A 615 -22.51 11.79 39.95
CA SER A 615 -22.62 12.98 39.13
C SER A 615 -22.60 12.60 37.65
N LEU A 616 -23.43 13.26 36.84
CA LEU A 616 -23.36 13.30 35.39
C LEU A 616 -23.48 14.76 34.96
N VAL A 617 -22.45 15.28 34.31
CA VAL A 617 -22.43 16.64 33.76
C VAL A 617 -22.48 16.53 32.25
N ILE A 618 -23.38 17.28 31.61
CA ILE A 618 -23.50 17.34 30.15
C ILE A 618 -23.22 18.79 29.72
N LYS A 619 -22.08 18.96 29.06
CA LYS A 619 -21.70 20.22 28.42
C LYS A 619 -22.19 20.22 26.98
N THR A 620 -22.96 21.23 26.60
CA THR A 620 -23.51 21.36 25.24
C THR A 620 -22.93 22.60 24.57
N LEU A 621 -22.27 22.41 23.44
CA LEU A 621 -21.59 23.45 22.67
C LEU A 621 -22.27 23.62 21.31
N SER A 622 -22.65 24.86 20.98
CA SER A 622 -23.14 25.21 19.64
C SER A 622 -21.99 25.25 18.63
N ASP A 623 -20.82 25.72 19.07
CA ASP A 623 -19.55 25.71 18.35
C ASP A 623 -18.44 25.25 19.31
N TYR A 624 -17.98 24.00 19.16
CA TYR A 624 -16.96 23.44 20.06
C TYR A 624 -15.55 23.98 19.80
N GLU A 625 -15.23 24.42 18.57
CA GLU A 625 -13.92 24.98 18.23
C GLU A 625 -13.74 26.33 18.91
N LYS A 626 -14.81 27.13 18.98
CA LYS A 626 -14.85 28.40 19.72
C LYS A 626 -15.16 28.22 21.20
N ASN A 627 -15.45 27.00 21.64
CA ASN A 627 -15.90 26.70 23.00
C ASN A 627 -17.15 27.54 23.40
N GLU A 628 -18.05 27.79 22.43
CA GLU A 628 -19.30 28.52 22.62
C GLU A 628 -20.39 27.60 23.15
N PHE A 629 -20.92 27.93 24.32
CA PHE A 629 -22.01 27.19 24.96
C PHE A 629 -23.33 27.42 24.24
N ALA A 630 -24.12 26.36 24.10
CA ALA A 630 -25.53 26.48 23.76
C ALA A 630 -26.31 27.14 24.92
N GLU A 631 -27.33 27.93 24.59
CA GLU A 631 -28.25 28.44 25.59
C GLU A 631 -29.16 27.28 26.06
N LEU A 632 -29.17 27.00 27.37
CA LEU A 632 -30.02 25.96 27.95
C LEU A 632 -31.24 26.59 28.64
N LYS A 633 -32.44 26.28 28.16
CA LYS A 633 -33.71 26.72 28.77
C LYS A 633 -34.32 25.55 29.57
N PRO A 634 -34.60 25.72 30.88
CA PRO A 634 -35.12 24.64 31.71
C PRO A 634 -36.57 24.28 31.33
N THR A 635 -36.89 22.99 31.46
CA THR A 635 -38.25 22.42 31.34
C THR A 635 -38.60 21.69 32.64
N PRO A 636 -39.86 21.27 32.90
CA PRO A 636 -40.24 20.61 34.15
C PRO A 636 -39.42 19.37 34.50
N ASN A 637 -38.93 18.65 33.49
CA ASN A 637 -38.18 17.40 33.64
C ASN A 637 -36.79 17.47 32.98
N GLY A 638 -36.22 18.67 32.76
CA GLY A 638 -34.91 18.79 32.11
C GLY A 638 -34.64 20.17 31.49
N ALA A 639 -34.14 20.20 30.24
CA ALA A 639 -33.81 21.41 29.50
C ALA A 639 -33.87 21.23 27.97
N VAL A 640 -33.99 22.33 27.23
CA VAL A 640 -33.83 22.40 25.76
C VAL A 640 -32.62 23.29 25.44
N ALA A 641 -31.77 22.84 24.53
CA ALA A 641 -30.59 23.57 24.07
C ALA A 641 -30.89 24.35 22.78
N TYR A 642 -30.39 25.58 22.73
CA TYR A 642 -30.61 26.53 21.65
C TYR A 642 -29.28 26.99 21.03
N ARG A 643 -29.30 27.15 19.70
CA ARG A 643 -28.27 27.82 18.90
C ARG A 643 -28.95 28.84 18.01
N ASP A 644 -28.49 30.09 18.02
CA ASP A 644 -29.08 31.19 17.23
C ASP A 644 -30.61 31.30 17.37
N ASN A 645 -31.12 31.16 18.60
CA ASN A 645 -32.55 31.12 18.95
C ASN A 645 -33.36 29.94 18.36
N LYS A 646 -32.72 28.92 17.79
CA LYS A 646 -33.37 27.69 17.32
C LYS A 646 -33.08 26.53 18.27
N PRO A 647 -34.10 25.78 18.72
CA PRO A 647 -33.88 24.60 19.55
C PRO A 647 -33.25 23.50 18.69
N PHE A 648 -32.26 22.78 19.21
CA PHE A 648 -31.61 21.69 18.47
C PHE A 648 -31.38 20.42 19.30
N ALA A 649 -31.55 20.45 20.62
CA ALA A 649 -31.47 19.26 21.46
C ALA A 649 -32.36 19.37 22.70
N SER A 650 -32.83 18.24 23.22
CA SER A 650 -33.45 18.13 24.54
C SER A 650 -32.63 17.26 25.48
N LEU A 651 -32.68 17.61 26.77
CA LEU A 651 -32.15 16.85 27.88
C LEU A 651 -33.32 16.53 28.81
N VAL A 652 -33.60 15.25 29.06
CA VAL A 652 -34.79 14.81 29.80
C VAL A 652 -34.40 13.82 30.88
N VAL A 653 -34.87 14.03 32.11
CA VAL A 653 -34.76 13.08 33.22
C VAL A 653 -36.00 12.17 33.21
N SER A 654 -35.80 10.90 32.84
CA SER A 654 -36.89 9.90 32.83
C SER A 654 -37.09 9.26 34.21
N ASN A 655 -36.01 9.10 34.98
CA ASN A 655 -36.06 8.61 36.35
C ASN A 655 -34.94 9.25 37.19
N ALA A 656 -35.30 10.16 38.10
CA ALA A 656 -34.32 10.85 38.92
C ALA A 656 -33.76 10.00 40.08
N ALA A 657 -34.52 9.01 40.58
CA ALA A 657 -34.14 8.17 41.73
C ALA A 657 -33.51 8.93 42.93
N GLY A 658 -34.04 10.12 43.24
CA GLY A 658 -33.55 10.98 44.34
C GLY A 658 -32.41 11.94 43.98
N LEU A 659 -31.89 11.88 42.75
CA LEU A 659 -30.93 12.84 42.21
C LEU A 659 -31.62 14.17 41.84
N LYS A 660 -30.84 15.26 41.81
CA LYS A 660 -31.31 16.59 41.41
C LYS A 660 -30.67 17.00 40.11
N TYR A 661 -31.46 17.60 39.23
CA TYR A 661 -30.92 18.26 38.04
C TYR A 661 -30.81 19.78 38.26
N GLU A 662 -29.74 20.39 37.75
CA GLU A 662 -29.56 21.84 37.73
C GLU A 662 -28.77 22.29 36.49
N ILE A 663 -28.92 23.57 36.11
CA ILE A 663 -28.09 24.21 35.08
C ILE A 663 -27.10 25.13 35.81
N LYS A 664 -25.81 24.85 35.72
CA LYS A 664 -24.75 25.61 36.40
C LYS A 664 -23.63 25.94 35.42
N GLU A 665 -23.30 27.23 35.32
CA GLU A 665 -22.22 27.73 34.43
C GLU A 665 -22.37 27.24 32.97
N GLY A 666 -23.61 27.19 32.48
CA GLY A 666 -23.93 26.71 31.13
C GLY A 666 -23.92 25.19 30.94
N ASN A 667 -23.62 24.41 31.99
CA ASN A 667 -23.67 22.95 31.95
C ASN A 667 -24.98 22.44 32.56
N TRP A 668 -25.52 21.37 31.99
CA TRP A 668 -26.60 20.60 32.62
C TRP A 668 -26.01 19.53 33.52
N MET A 669 -26.47 19.39 34.75
CA MET A 669 -25.92 18.44 35.71
C MET A 669 -27.04 17.65 36.40
N LEU A 670 -26.87 16.32 36.51
CA LEU A 670 -27.67 15.43 37.34
C LEU A 670 -26.77 14.81 38.41
N SER A 671 -26.98 15.16 39.67
CA SER A 671 -26.11 14.71 40.75
C SER A 671 -26.84 14.52 42.09
N GLY A 672 -26.21 13.79 43.00
CA GLY A 672 -26.76 13.51 44.33
C GLY A 672 -26.29 12.18 44.90
N ARG A 673 -27.03 11.69 45.89
CA ARG A 673 -26.78 10.40 46.54
C ARG A 673 -27.74 9.36 45.98
N LEU A 674 -27.20 8.33 45.32
CA LEU A 674 -27.95 7.20 44.79
C LEU A 674 -27.91 6.06 45.82
N SER A 675 -29.07 5.49 46.15
CA SER A 675 -29.15 4.41 47.14
C SER A 675 -28.37 3.17 46.70
N ALA A 676 -28.03 2.28 47.64
CA ALA A 676 -27.55 0.94 47.32
C ALA A 676 -28.48 0.26 46.30
N ASN A 677 -27.92 -0.33 45.24
CA ASN A 677 -28.67 -0.93 44.12
C ASN A 677 -29.64 0.02 43.39
N GLY A 678 -29.51 1.34 43.58
CA GLY A 678 -30.33 2.36 42.94
C GLY A 678 -29.97 2.57 41.47
N LYS A 679 -30.97 2.99 40.68
CA LYS A 679 -30.84 3.27 39.24
C LYS A 679 -31.49 4.60 38.88
N ALA A 680 -30.76 5.50 38.24
CA ALA A 680 -31.26 6.76 37.67
C ALA A 680 -31.08 6.78 36.15
N GLU A 681 -31.96 7.50 35.45
CA GLU A 681 -31.98 7.55 33.99
C GLU A 681 -32.30 8.97 33.47
N CYS A 682 -31.55 9.39 32.46
CA CYS A 682 -31.84 10.58 31.66
C CYS A 682 -31.43 10.35 30.19
N SER A 683 -31.80 11.26 29.29
CA SER A 683 -31.47 11.16 27.88
C SER A 683 -31.25 12.50 27.22
N ALA A 684 -30.40 12.51 26.19
CA ALA A 684 -30.28 13.60 25.22
C ALA A 684 -30.85 13.18 23.87
N CYS A 685 -31.69 14.02 23.25
CA CYS A 685 -32.24 13.78 21.92
C CYS A 685 -31.88 14.95 21.00
N ILE A 686 -31.35 14.66 19.81
CA ILE A 686 -30.87 15.65 18.83
C ILE A 686 -31.52 15.32 17.48
N PRO A 687 -32.56 16.04 17.04
CA PRO A 687 -33.13 15.85 15.70
C PRO A 687 -32.13 16.26 14.61
N GLY A 688 -32.12 15.50 13.52
CA GLY A 688 -31.38 15.82 12.29
C GLY A 688 -32.16 16.73 11.32
N TRP A 689 -33.22 17.39 11.79
CA TRP A 689 -33.99 18.40 11.05
C TRP A 689 -34.29 19.61 11.96
N ASN A 690 -34.78 20.69 11.36
CA ASN A 690 -35.25 21.88 12.09
C ASN A 690 -36.60 21.58 12.80
N ALA A 691 -36.54 20.92 13.95
CA ALA A 691 -37.71 20.56 14.75
C ALA A 691 -38.18 21.74 15.63
N ALA A 692 -39.49 21.82 15.87
CA ALA A 692 -40.05 22.77 16.82
C ALA A 692 -39.80 22.33 18.28
N GLU A 693 -39.89 23.27 19.24
CA GLU A 693 -39.62 22.99 20.66
C GLU A 693 -40.56 21.92 21.24
N ASP A 694 -41.84 21.94 20.88
CA ASP A 694 -42.84 20.94 21.26
C ASP A 694 -42.58 19.57 20.63
N GLU A 695 -42.13 19.54 19.37
CA GLU A 695 -41.70 18.31 18.69
C GLU A 695 -40.49 17.68 19.40
N ILE A 696 -39.48 18.49 19.74
CA ILE A 696 -38.27 18.07 20.49
C ILE A 696 -38.62 17.56 21.89
N ALA A 697 -39.54 18.23 22.59
CA ALA A 697 -39.98 17.81 23.92
C ALA A 697 -40.76 16.47 23.90
N ALA A 698 -41.42 16.15 22.79
CA ALA A 698 -42.15 14.89 22.61
C ALA A 698 -41.23 13.68 22.35
N MET A 699 -39.94 13.89 22.07
CA MET A 699 -38.95 12.81 21.83
C MET A 699 -38.45 12.15 23.12
N ASN A 700 -39.35 11.79 24.04
CA ASN A 700 -39.01 11.29 25.38
C ASN A 700 -39.17 9.77 25.56
N ASN A 701 -39.76 9.06 24.59
CA ASN A 701 -39.93 7.60 24.64
C ASN A 701 -38.73 6.86 24.02
N VAL A 702 -37.61 6.87 24.75
CA VAL A 702 -36.33 6.29 24.32
C VAL A 702 -36.42 4.81 23.97
N GLU A 703 -37.16 4.01 24.75
CA GLU A 703 -37.26 2.57 24.48
C GLU A 703 -38.06 2.26 23.20
N LYS A 704 -39.11 3.04 22.91
CA LYS A 704 -39.79 2.93 21.60
C LYS A 704 -38.82 3.27 20.47
N LEU A 705 -38.08 4.37 20.58
CA LEU A 705 -37.10 4.76 19.55
C LEU A 705 -36.03 3.69 19.34
N ALA A 706 -35.56 3.05 20.40
CA ALA A 706 -34.59 1.96 20.31
C ALA A 706 -35.18 0.71 19.65
N SER A 707 -36.41 0.33 20.01
CA SER A 707 -37.13 -0.78 19.38
C SER A 707 -37.37 -0.52 17.89
N ASP A 708 -37.76 0.69 17.52
CA ASP A 708 -37.97 1.09 16.13
C ASP A 708 -36.65 1.06 15.34
N THR A 709 -35.55 1.49 15.96
CA THR A 709 -34.19 1.42 15.39
C THR A 709 -33.80 -0.03 15.10
N GLU A 710 -34.03 -0.94 16.05
CA GLU A 710 -33.75 -2.36 15.87
C GLU A 710 -34.60 -2.98 14.75
N ALA A 711 -35.91 -2.65 14.70
CA ALA A 711 -36.80 -3.11 13.65
C ALA A 711 -36.38 -2.58 12.27
N TYR A 712 -36.01 -1.31 12.17
CA TYR A 712 -35.52 -0.66 10.96
C TYR A 712 -34.28 -1.37 10.39
N TRP A 713 -33.23 -1.53 11.21
CA TRP A 713 -31.99 -2.18 10.76
C TRP A 713 -32.18 -3.65 10.42
N LYS A 714 -32.99 -4.39 11.20
CA LYS A 714 -33.34 -5.76 10.83
C LYS A 714 -34.03 -5.84 9.48
N GLN A 715 -34.95 -4.92 9.17
CA GLN A 715 -35.63 -4.92 7.86
C GLN A 715 -34.67 -4.62 6.70
N ILE A 716 -33.71 -3.70 6.88
CA ILE A 716 -32.65 -3.41 5.89
C ILE A 716 -31.78 -4.63 5.62
N MET A 717 -31.49 -5.43 6.64
CA MET A 717 -30.59 -6.59 6.53
C MET A 717 -31.28 -7.89 6.07
N ILE A 718 -32.62 -7.94 5.97
CA ILE A 718 -33.36 -9.13 5.49
C ILE A 718 -32.86 -9.67 4.13
N PRO A 719 -32.68 -8.84 3.08
CA PRO A 719 -32.33 -9.34 1.75
C PRO A 719 -30.84 -9.69 1.60
N THR A 720 -30.01 -9.40 2.60
CA THR A 720 -28.55 -9.53 2.49
C THR A 720 -28.07 -10.88 3.00
N MET A 721 -26.81 -11.19 2.68
CA MET A 721 -26.11 -12.39 3.14
C MET A 721 -26.02 -12.38 4.68
N SER A 722 -26.40 -13.51 5.28
CA SER A 722 -26.22 -13.76 6.71
C SER A 722 -25.62 -15.13 6.95
N VAL A 723 -24.84 -15.23 8.03
CA VAL A 723 -24.18 -16.47 8.42
C VAL A 723 -24.47 -16.82 9.88
N GLU A 724 -24.48 -18.10 10.18
CA GLU A 724 -24.46 -18.62 11.55
C GLU A 724 -23.25 -19.54 11.69
N ILE A 725 -22.24 -19.12 12.45
CA ILE A 725 -20.94 -19.81 12.55
C ILE A 725 -20.46 -19.91 14.00
N PRO A 726 -19.54 -20.84 14.32
CA PRO A 726 -19.01 -20.99 15.68
C PRO A 726 -18.31 -19.74 16.23
N ASP A 727 -17.65 -18.95 15.37
CA ASP A 727 -17.00 -17.69 15.77
C ASP A 727 -17.99 -16.52 15.76
N VAL A 728 -18.64 -16.28 16.90
CA VAL A 728 -19.71 -15.26 17.04
C VAL A 728 -19.22 -13.84 16.76
N MET A 729 -17.99 -13.48 17.15
CA MET A 729 -17.43 -12.15 16.86
C MET A 729 -17.26 -11.94 15.36
N LEU A 730 -16.76 -12.94 14.62
CA LEU A 730 -16.63 -12.86 13.17
C LEU A 730 -17.99 -12.78 12.47
N GLN A 731 -18.97 -13.55 12.94
CA GLN A 731 -20.35 -13.47 12.45
C GLN A 731 -20.91 -12.04 12.59
N ASN A 732 -20.73 -11.46 13.78
CA ASN A 732 -21.18 -10.11 14.07
C ASN A 732 -20.42 -9.08 13.22
N LEU A 733 -19.11 -9.27 13.03
CA LEU A 733 -18.28 -8.43 12.18
C LEU A 733 -18.78 -8.43 10.73
N ILE A 734 -19.05 -9.59 10.12
CA ILE A 734 -19.60 -9.68 8.76
C ILE A 734 -20.92 -8.90 8.62
N THR A 735 -21.77 -8.92 9.64
CA THR A 735 -23.05 -8.20 9.63
C THR A 735 -22.84 -6.70 9.86
N ALA A 736 -22.04 -6.33 10.87
CA ALA A 736 -21.72 -4.95 11.22
C ALA A 736 -20.97 -4.24 10.08
N SER A 737 -20.09 -4.93 9.35
CA SER A 737 -19.38 -4.41 8.19
C SER A 737 -20.32 -3.93 7.07
N GLN A 738 -21.41 -4.66 6.80
CA GLN A 738 -22.43 -4.21 5.83
C GLN A 738 -23.13 -2.93 6.32
N VAL A 739 -23.46 -2.86 7.62
CA VAL A 739 -24.05 -1.67 8.25
C VAL A 739 -23.06 -0.49 8.17
N HIS A 740 -21.80 -0.68 8.53
CA HIS A 740 -20.75 0.33 8.50
C HIS A 740 -20.57 0.96 7.12
N CYS A 741 -20.67 0.18 6.04
CA CYS A 741 -20.67 0.72 4.68
C CYS A 741 -21.86 1.66 4.42
N THR A 742 -23.07 1.32 4.90
CA THR A 742 -24.25 2.20 4.77
C THR A 742 -24.19 3.41 5.69
N LEU A 743 -23.53 3.31 6.85
CA LEU A 743 -23.32 4.43 7.78
C LEU A 743 -22.33 5.44 7.22
N ALA A 744 -21.25 4.99 6.56
CA ALA A 744 -20.28 5.89 5.94
C ALA A 744 -20.84 6.54 4.66
N ALA A 745 -21.64 5.81 3.90
CA ALA A 745 -22.19 6.31 2.64
C ALA A 745 -23.13 7.51 2.82
N ARG A 746 -23.27 8.30 1.76
CA ARG A 746 -24.14 9.48 1.70
C ARG A 746 -25.06 9.39 0.50
N ASN A 747 -26.23 10.00 0.58
CA ASN A 747 -27.15 10.08 -0.54
C ASN A 747 -26.98 11.41 -1.28
N GLU A 748 -27.19 11.37 -2.59
CA GLU A 748 -27.25 12.55 -3.45
C GLU A 748 -28.68 12.65 -4.01
N ASP A 749 -29.40 13.69 -3.58
CA ASP A 749 -30.80 13.97 -3.92
C ASP A 749 -31.75 12.78 -3.70
N TYR A 750 -31.48 11.94 -2.69
CA TYR A 750 -32.18 10.66 -2.47
C TYR A 750 -32.28 9.75 -3.72
N ASN A 751 -31.38 9.95 -4.70
CA ASN A 751 -31.43 9.29 -6.00
C ASN A 751 -30.23 8.38 -6.24
N SER A 752 -29.06 8.69 -5.68
CA SER A 752 -27.83 7.91 -5.82
C SER A 752 -27.05 7.82 -4.51
N VAL A 753 -26.17 6.81 -4.38
CA VAL A 753 -25.30 6.63 -3.20
C VAL A 753 -23.86 7.04 -3.54
N ALA A 754 -23.31 7.98 -2.78
CA ALA A 754 -21.87 8.17 -2.69
C ALA A 754 -21.31 7.10 -1.74
N ALA A 755 -20.64 6.07 -2.28
CA ALA A 755 -19.98 5.04 -1.48
C ALA A 755 -18.66 5.57 -0.92
N TRP A 756 -18.73 6.28 0.21
CA TRP A 756 -17.55 6.82 0.89
C TRP A 756 -16.64 5.68 1.35
N ILE A 757 -15.33 5.96 1.35
CA ILE A 757 -14.27 4.97 1.62
C ILE A 757 -13.75 5.04 3.05
N ALA A 758 -14.21 6.01 3.85
CA ALA A 758 -14.20 5.94 5.30
C ALA A 758 -15.36 6.74 5.91
N SER A 759 -15.57 6.61 7.22
CA SER A 759 -16.63 7.34 7.93
C SER A 759 -16.36 8.84 8.06
N SER A 760 -15.17 9.24 8.51
CA SER A 760 -14.80 10.66 8.76
C SER A 760 -13.83 11.28 7.78
N ASP A 761 -13.27 10.49 6.90
CA ASP A 761 -12.20 10.93 6.00
C ASP A 761 -12.45 10.31 4.64
N TYR A 762 -12.09 11.04 3.58
CA TYR A 762 -12.20 10.62 2.19
C TYR A 762 -13.62 10.38 1.63
N GLY A 763 -13.94 11.12 0.57
CA GLY A 763 -15.15 10.92 -0.22
C GLY A 763 -15.13 9.63 -1.07
N PRO A 764 -16.06 9.48 -2.02
CA PRO A 764 -16.17 8.30 -2.88
C PRO A 764 -15.12 8.31 -4.01
N LEU A 765 -13.84 8.08 -3.67
CA LEU A 765 -12.76 8.06 -4.67
C LEU A 765 -12.97 6.93 -5.68
N GLU A 766 -12.84 7.22 -6.97
CA GLU A 766 -13.12 6.26 -8.04
C GLU A 766 -12.22 5.01 -8.01
N SER A 767 -11.03 5.13 -7.43
CA SER A 767 -10.04 4.07 -7.29
C SER A 767 -10.07 3.37 -5.93
N GLU A 768 -11.05 3.64 -5.07
CA GLU A 768 -11.20 2.92 -3.78
C GLU A 768 -12.66 2.56 -3.49
N ALA A 769 -13.63 3.43 -3.83
CA ALA A 769 -15.06 3.21 -3.59
C ALA A 769 -15.61 1.95 -4.27
N GLN A 770 -14.96 1.48 -5.34
CA GLN A 770 -15.35 0.26 -6.03
C GLN A 770 -15.20 -0.98 -5.15
N SER A 771 -14.26 -1.01 -4.20
CA SER A 771 -14.14 -2.09 -3.20
C SER A 771 -15.39 -2.17 -2.31
N VAL A 772 -15.88 -1.01 -1.84
CA VAL A 772 -17.10 -0.88 -1.03
C VAL A 772 -18.29 -1.41 -1.81
N ILE A 773 -18.47 -0.93 -3.05
CA ILE A 773 -19.58 -1.34 -3.92
C ILE A 773 -19.53 -2.84 -4.21
N ARG A 774 -18.33 -3.36 -4.49
CA ARG A 774 -18.09 -4.79 -4.74
C ARG A 774 -18.43 -5.64 -3.51
N GLY A 775 -17.94 -5.29 -2.32
CA GLY A 775 -18.27 -5.99 -1.08
C GLY A 775 -19.78 -5.99 -0.79
N MET A 776 -20.44 -4.85 -1.02
CA MET A 776 -21.88 -4.70 -0.80
C MET A 776 -22.70 -5.54 -1.81
N GLN A 777 -22.38 -5.54 -3.10
CA GLN A 777 -23.11 -6.36 -4.08
C GLN A 777 -22.91 -7.87 -3.87
N PHE A 778 -21.69 -8.31 -3.49
CA PHE A 778 -21.41 -9.71 -3.17
C PHE A 778 -21.94 -10.15 -1.81
N THR A 779 -22.51 -9.24 -1.02
CA THR A 779 -23.31 -9.55 0.18
C THR A 779 -24.80 -9.30 -0.02
N GLY A 780 -25.24 -9.01 -1.25
CA GLY A 780 -26.66 -8.94 -1.61
C GLY A 780 -27.30 -7.56 -1.42
N ASN A 781 -26.51 -6.54 -1.09
CA ASN A 781 -26.94 -5.14 -0.98
C ASN A 781 -27.10 -4.50 -2.38
N TYR A 782 -27.94 -5.09 -3.23
CA TYR A 782 -28.07 -4.69 -4.64
C TYR A 782 -28.63 -3.28 -4.86
N GLU A 783 -29.53 -2.81 -3.97
CA GLU A 783 -30.04 -1.43 -4.05
C GLU A 783 -28.91 -0.42 -3.83
N PHE A 784 -28.12 -0.60 -2.76
CA PHE A 784 -26.92 0.19 -2.48
C PHE A 784 -25.98 0.21 -3.68
N ALA A 785 -25.63 -0.99 -4.19
CA ALA A 785 -24.66 -1.13 -5.27
C ALA A 785 -25.14 -0.47 -6.57
N ARG A 786 -26.39 -0.71 -6.97
CA ARG A 786 -26.99 -0.07 -8.16
C ARG A 786 -26.91 1.45 -8.06
N LYS A 787 -27.28 2.01 -6.91
CA LYS A 787 -27.31 3.45 -6.70
C LYS A 787 -25.93 4.08 -6.62
N ALA A 788 -24.93 3.32 -6.16
CA ALA A 788 -23.53 3.72 -6.23
C ALA A 788 -22.95 3.63 -7.65
N HIS A 789 -23.39 2.66 -8.45
CA HIS A 789 -23.03 2.64 -9.87
C HIS A 789 -23.65 3.82 -10.64
N GLU A 790 -24.92 4.13 -10.39
CA GLU A 790 -25.59 5.32 -10.94
C GLU A 790 -24.87 6.63 -10.55
N PHE A 791 -24.31 6.71 -9.34
CA PHE A 791 -23.50 7.85 -8.88
C PHE A 791 -22.26 8.09 -9.76
N PHE A 792 -21.51 7.02 -10.10
CA PHE A 792 -20.30 7.12 -10.91
C PHE A 792 -20.59 7.28 -12.40
N ILE A 793 -21.62 6.61 -12.94
CA ILE A 793 -22.03 6.74 -14.35
C ILE A 793 -22.38 8.20 -14.67
N LYS A 794 -23.12 8.88 -13.78
CA LYS A 794 -23.44 10.31 -13.92
C LYS A 794 -22.20 11.23 -13.94
N ARG A 795 -21.04 10.73 -13.51
CA ARG A 795 -19.77 11.46 -13.40
C ARG A 795 -18.75 11.07 -14.47
N TYR A 796 -19.15 10.29 -15.47
CA TYR A 796 -18.33 10.11 -16.66
C TYR A 796 -18.19 11.47 -17.35
N ASN A 797 -16.96 11.97 -17.45
CA ASN A 797 -16.69 13.24 -18.11
C ASN A 797 -16.93 13.12 -19.62
N LYS A 798 -16.83 14.25 -20.35
CA LYS A 798 -17.06 14.27 -21.80
C LYS A 798 -16.01 13.46 -22.60
N GLU A 799 -14.80 13.31 -22.06
CA GLU A 799 -13.69 12.57 -22.68
C GLU A 799 -13.89 11.04 -22.64
N GLY A 800 -14.72 10.52 -21.73
CA GLY A 800 -15.03 9.10 -21.64
C GLY A 800 -14.31 8.37 -20.52
N PHE A 801 -14.06 9.03 -19.40
CA PHE A 801 -13.53 8.39 -18.19
C PHE A 801 -14.11 9.04 -16.94
N VAL A 802 -13.86 8.45 -15.76
CA VAL A 802 -14.35 8.96 -14.48
C VAL A 802 -13.20 9.50 -13.64
N THR A 803 -13.32 10.76 -13.20
CA THR A 803 -12.38 11.41 -12.29
C THR A 803 -13.15 12.40 -11.41
N PRO A 804 -13.83 11.96 -10.33
CA PRO A 804 -14.39 12.89 -9.38
C PRO A 804 -13.30 13.81 -8.85
N THR A 805 -12.15 13.29 -8.38
CA THR A 805 -11.05 14.13 -7.84
C THR A 805 -9.68 13.45 -7.62
N TYR A 806 -9.41 12.18 -8.03
CA TYR A 806 -8.20 11.46 -7.57
C TYR A 806 -7.30 10.79 -8.65
N THR A 807 -7.79 9.87 -9.49
CA THR A 807 -7.01 9.22 -10.57
C THR A 807 -7.87 8.87 -11.78
N VAL A 808 -7.25 8.67 -12.95
CA VAL A 808 -7.93 8.06 -14.12
C VAL A 808 -8.03 6.53 -14.05
N MET A 809 -7.25 5.89 -13.17
CA MET A 809 -7.16 4.42 -13.06
C MET A 809 -8.49 3.78 -12.62
N GLY A 810 -9.22 4.41 -11.70
CA GLY A 810 -10.48 3.88 -11.20
C GLY A 810 -11.58 3.73 -12.27
N THR A 811 -11.39 4.28 -13.47
CA THR A 811 -12.25 4.05 -14.62
C THR A 811 -12.34 2.57 -15.02
N GLY A 812 -11.22 1.86 -15.10
CA GLY A 812 -11.21 0.43 -15.41
C GLY A 812 -11.87 -0.39 -14.31
N TRP A 813 -11.58 -0.05 -13.04
CA TRP A 813 -12.17 -0.72 -11.89
C TRP A 813 -13.68 -0.54 -11.83
N HIS A 814 -14.19 0.67 -12.06
CA HIS A 814 -15.62 0.92 -12.06
C HIS A 814 -16.34 0.12 -13.16
N LEU A 815 -15.81 0.08 -14.40
CA LEU A 815 -16.36 -0.77 -15.47
C LEU A 815 -16.40 -2.26 -15.09
N TRP A 816 -15.39 -2.74 -14.39
CA TRP A 816 -15.36 -4.12 -13.91
C TRP A 816 -16.43 -4.36 -12.84
N CYS A 817 -16.49 -3.50 -11.82
CA CYS A 817 -17.41 -3.62 -10.69
C CYS A 817 -18.89 -3.53 -11.12
N VAL A 818 -19.23 -2.62 -12.05
CA VAL A 818 -20.59 -2.50 -12.59
C VAL A 818 -20.99 -3.72 -13.44
N SER A 819 -20.01 -4.35 -14.08
CA SER A 819 -20.26 -5.58 -14.84
C SER A 819 -20.45 -6.78 -13.92
N GLU A 820 -19.72 -6.86 -12.78
CA GLU A 820 -19.99 -7.87 -11.74
C GLU A 820 -21.39 -7.70 -11.13
N TYR A 821 -21.86 -6.46 -10.93
CA TYR A 821 -23.26 -6.21 -10.54
C TYR A 821 -24.25 -6.82 -11.54
N TYR A 822 -23.99 -6.65 -12.83
CA TYR A 822 -24.80 -7.28 -13.87
C TYR A 822 -24.72 -8.80 -13.83
N GLU A 823 -23.54 -9.39 -13.62
CA GLU A 823 -23.41 -10.85 -13.51
C GLU A 823 -24.23 -11.42 -12.34
N LEU A 824 -24.29 -10.71 -11.21
CA LEU A 824 -25.09 -11.10 -10.05
C LEU A 824 -26.61 -10.91 -10.24
N THR A 825 -27.04 -9.83 -10.90
CA THR A 825 -28.45 -9.42 -10.94
C THR A 825 -29.17 -9.70 -12.26
N LYS A 826 -28.41 -9.83 -13.35
CA LYS A 826 -28.85 -9.93 -14.75
C LYS A 826 -29.93 -8.91 -15.11
N ASP A 827 -29.81 -7.68 -14.58
CA ASP A 827 -30.75 -6.60 -14.84
C ASP A 827 -30.55 -5.98 -16.24
N LYS A 828 -31.00 -6.69 -17.27
CA LYS A 828 -30.88 -6.26 -18.68
C LYS A 828 -31.55 -4.91 -18.94
N LYS A 829 -32.62 -4.58 -18.21
CA LYS A 829 -33.34 -3.32 -18.39
C LYS A 829 -32.46 -2.15 -17.94
N TRP A 830 -31.92 -2.24 -16.72
CA TRP A 830 -31.05 -1.19 -16.18
C TRP A 830 -29.79 -0.99 -17.02
N VAL A 831 -29.15 -2.08 -17.47
CA VAL A 831 -27.97 -1.95 -18.35
C VAL A 831 -28.33 -1.25 -19.65
N LYS A 832 -29.47 -1.57 -20.29
CA LYS A 832 -29.91 -0.89 -21.52
C LYS A 832 -30.10 0.62 -21.33
N GLU A 833 -30.57 1.05 -20.16
CA GLU A 833 -30.76 2.48 -19.83
C GLU A 833 -29.42 3.23 -19.69
N ASN A 834 -28.32 2.53 -19.40
CA ASN A 834 -26.99 3.12 -19.17
C ASN A 834 -25.95 2.71 -20.24
N ALA A 835 -26.34 1.93 -21.24
CA ALA A 835 -25.41 1.24 -22.15
C ALA A 835 -24.53 2.20 -22.96
N ASP A 836 -25.08 3.32 -23.41
CA ASP A 836 -24.34 4.29 -24.22
C ASP A 836 -23.19 4.96 -23.44
N GLU A 837 -23.44 5.33 -22.19
CA GLU A 837 -22.41 5.92 -21.33
C GLU A 837 -21.31 4.91 -20.99
N ILE A 838 -21.67 3.67 -20.66
CA ILE A 838 -20.71 2.58 -20.41
C ILE A 838 -19.89 2.27 -21.68
N ALA A 839 -20.54 2.20 -22.85
CA ALA A 839 -19.88 1.95 -24.13
C ALA A 839 -18.93 3.09 -24.52
N ARG A 840 -19.24 4.34 -24.16
CA ARG A 840 -18.38 5.50 -24.38
C ARG A 840 -17.07 5.39 -23.61
N VAL A 841 -17.12 4.94 -22.36
CA VAL A 841 -15.91 4.68 -21.55
C VAL A 841 -15.09 3.52 -22.10
N CYS A 842 -15.74 2.44 -22.54
CA CYS A 842 -15.06 1.33 -23.21
C CYS A 842 -14.28 1.82 -24.46
N LYS A 843 -14.91 2.67 -25.28
CA LYS A 843 -14.28 3.25 -26.47
C LYS A 843 -13.11 4.17 -26.12
N TRP A 844 -13.17 4.90 -25.01
CA TRP A 844 -12.04 5.71 -24.54
C TRP A 844 -10.82 4.82 -24.24
N ILE A 845 -10.98 3.71 -23.51
CA ILE A 845 -9.88 2.75 -23.27
C ILE A 845 -9.31 2.27 -24.60
N MET A 846 -10.16 1.83 -25.54
CA MET A 846 -9.73 1.34 -26.84
C MET A 846 -8.91 2.38 -27.62
N ASN A 847 -9.41 3.62 -27.70
CA ASN A 847 -8.76 4.70 -28.45
C ASN A 847 -7.46 5.17 -27.79
N THR A 848 -7.42 5.22 -26.46
CA THR A 848 -6.28 5.70 -25.70
C THR A 848 -5.08 4.74 -25.79
N ARG A 849 -5.34 3.43 -25.88
CA ARG A 849 -4.30 2.40 -26.14
C ARG A 849 -3.61 2.55 -27.49
N GLU A 850 -4.28 3.09 -28.51
CA GLU A 850 -3.66 3.27 -29.83
C GLU A 850 -2.43 4.20 -29.78
N LYS A 851 -2.38 5.12 -28.79
CA LYS A 851 -1.25 6.03 -28.59
C LYS A 851 0.07 5.31 -28.30
N THR A 852 0.03 4.09 -27.76
CA THR A 852 1.24 3.31 -27.41
C THR A 852 1.63 2.27 -28.47
N LYS A 853 0.82 2.09 -29.52
CA LYS A 853 1.10 1.11 -30.60
C LYS A 853 2.11 1.66 -31.60
N ARG A 854 3.37 1.75 -31.17
CA ARG A 854 4.52 2.15 -32.00
C ARG A 854 5.60 1.07 -32.05
N THR A 855 6.36 1.04 -33.13
CA THR A 855 7.55 0.19 -33.20
C THR A 855 8.79 0.96 -32.79
N ASP A 856 9.81 0.24 -32.33
CA ASP A 856 11.17 0.75 -32.28
C ASP A 856 11.72 0.99 -33.70
N THR A 857 12.94 1.48 -33.78
CA THR A 857 13.61 1.78 -35.05
C THR A 857 13.97 0.55 -35.88
N PHE A 858 13.88 -0.65 -35.30
CA PHE A 858 14.09 -1.93 -35.98
C PHE A 858 12.77 -2.58 -36.42
N GLY A 859 11.63 -1.93 -36.17
CA GLY A 859 10.29 -2.43 -36.51
C GLY A 859 9.71 -3.40 -35.48
N ASN A 860 10.36 -3.59 -34.31
CA ASN A 860 9.81 -4.42 -33.24
C ASN A 860 8.80 -3.62 -32.41
N LYS A 861 7.82 -4.31 -31.82
CA LYS A 861 6.91 -3.69 -30.85
C LYS A 861 7.70 -3.24 -29.62
N VAL A 862 7.55 -1.97 -29.22
CA VAL A 862 8.11 -1.48 -27.95
C VAL A 862 7.51 -2.22 -26.74
N PRO A 863 8.18 -2.25 -25.58
CA PRO A 863 7.65 -2.91 -24.38
C PRO A 863 6.23 -2.47 -24.02
N GLU A 864 5.93 -1.18 -24.09
CA GLU A 864 4.63 -0.60 -23.78
C GLU A 864 3.54 -0.78 -24.85
N TRP A 865 3.83 -1.46 -25.97
CA TRP A 865 2.89 -1.59 -27.10
C TRP A 865 1.49 -2.03 -26.66
N GLY A 866 0.49 -1.22 -26.99
CA GLY A 866 -0.92 -1.51 -26.76
C GLY A 866 -1.35 -1.49 -25.30
N LEU A 867 -0.52 -0.97 -24.39
CA LEU A 867 -0.93 -0.65 -23.02
C LEU A 867 -1.62 0.72 -22.96
N MET A 868 -2.29 1.01 -21.86
CA MET A 868 -2.71 2.37 -21.55
C MET A 868 -1.47 3.26 -21.31
N PRO A 869 -1.51 4.56 -21.67
CA PRO A 869 -0.44 5.51 -21.36
C PRO A 869 -0.08 5.53 -19.87
N PRO A 870 1.07 6.11 -19.50
CA PRO A 870 1.48 6.24 -18.11
C PRO A 870 0.40 6.93 -17.27
N GLY A 871 0.26 6.50 -16.03
CA GLY A 871 -0.66 7.10 -15.06
C GLY A 871 -0.11 6.97 -13.65
N THR A 872 -0.83 7.48 -12.66
CA THR A 872 -0.50 7.33 -11.24
C THR A 872 -1.30 6.21 -10.60
N MET A 873 -0.74 5.65 -9.55
CA MET A 873 -1.41 4.73 -8.64
C MET A 873 -1.53 5.41 -7.27
N ALA A 874 -2.73 5.40 -6.68
CA ALA A 874 -2.95 5.87 -5.31
C ALA A 874 -2.26 7.22 -5.01
N ASP A 875 -1.69 7.41 -3.82
CA ASP A 875 -1.17 8.72 -3.38
C ASP A 875 0.11 9.15 -4.09
N TRP A 876 0.90 8.20 -4.58
CA TRP A 876 2.23 8.46 -5.12
C TRP A 876 2.16 8.90 -6.58
N GLU A 877 2.51 10.16 -6.83
CA GLU A 877 2.36 10.81 -8.14
C GLU A 877 3.54 10.51 -9.08
N VAL A 878 3.82 9.24 -9.33
CA VAL A 878 4.83 8.79 -10.31
C VAL A 878 4.15 8.16 -11.51
N PHE A 879 4.28 8.80 -12.67
CA PHE A 879 3.73 8.33 -13.93
C PHE A 879 4.51 7.11 -14.45
N ASN A 880 3.82 5.99 -14.63
CA ASN A 880 4.39 4.81 -15.27
C ASN A 880 3.34 3.87 -15.90
N PHE A 881 3.83 2.89 -16.66
CA PHE A 881 3.04 1.81 -17.25
C PHE A 881 2.82 0.67 -16.25
N TYR A 882 2.02 0.92 -15.23
CA TYR A 882 1.81 -0.04 -14.16
C TYR A 882 0.94 -1.23 -14.58
N TYR A 883 1.31 -2.43 -14.14
CA TYR A 883 0.54 -3.65 -14.43
C TYR A 883 -0.80 -3.67 -13.71
N TYR A 884 -0.84 -3.25 -12.44
CA TYR A 884 -2.07 -3.11 -11.65
C TYR A 884 -3.14 -2.31 -12.40
N MET A 885 -2.79 -1.09 -12.85
CA MET A 885 -3.68 -0.21 -13.58
C MET A 885 -4.15 -0.82 -14.90
N ASN A 886 -3.23 -1.38 -15.70
CA ASN A 886 -3.58 -2.02 -16.98
C ASN A 886 -4.47 -3.26 -16.77
N GLY A 887 -4.28 -4.00 -15.68
CA GLY A 887 -5.15 -5.12 -15.30
C GLY A 887 -6.60 -4.69 -15.11
N PHE A 888 -6.85 -3.57 -14.44
CA PHE A 888 -8.21 -3.05 -14.27
C PHE A 888 -8.83 -2.56 -15.57
N TYR A 889 -8.05 -1.93 -16.46
CA TYR A 889 -8.54 -1.56 -17.79
C TYR A 889 -8.91 -2.79 -18.63
N TYR A 890 -8.12 -3.87 -18.55
CA TYR A 890 -8.47 -5.16 -19.14
C TYR A 890 -9.76 -5.73 -18.56
N ALA A 891 -9.81 -5.90 -17.24
CA ALA A 891 -10.95 -6.54 -16.56
C ALA A 891 -12.24 -5.76 -16.83
N GLY A 892 -12.18 -4.43 -16.76
CA GLY A 892 -13.30 -3.54 -17.06
C GLY A 892 -13.76 -3.64 -18.51
N LEU A 893 -12.85 -3.55 -19.49
CA LEU A 893 -13.20 -3.62 -20.91
C LEU A 893 -13.76 -5.00 -21.31
N ASN A 894 -13.17 -6.08 -20.79
CA ASN A 894 -13.63 -7.45 -21.04
C ASN A 894 -15.03 -7.68 -20.44
N ALA A 895 -15.22 -7.33 -19.16
CA ALA A 895 -16.47 -7.56 -18.45
C ALA A 895 -17.61 -6.69 -19.03
N ALA A 896 -17.35 -5.40 -19.28
CA ALA A 896 -18.33 -4.50 -19.87
C ALA A 896 -18.67 -4.91 -21.31
N GLY A 897 -17.69 -5.32 -22.12
CA GLY A 897 -17.92 -5.85 -23.46
C GLY A 897 -18.84 -7.08 -23.46
N ARG A 898 -18.63 -8.02 -22.52
CA ARG A 898 -19.50 -9.21 -22.36
C ARG A 898 -20.92 -8.83 -21.91
N MET A 899 -21.05 -7.95 -20.93
CA MET A 899 -22.35 -7.42 -20.48
C MET A 899 -23.11 -6.75 -21.64
N LEU A 900 -22.44 -5.86 -22.38
CA LEU A 900 -23.02 -5.16 -23.54
C LEU A 900 -23.40 -6.13 -24.66
N LYS A 901 -22.61 -7.19 -24.88
CA LYS A 901 -22.94 -8.25 -25.84
C LYS A 901 -24.21 -9.00 -25.46
N ASP A 902 -24.40 -9.31 -24.18
CA ASP A 902 -25.58 -10.07 -23.69
C ASP A 902 -26.90 -9.27 -23.79
N ILE A 903 -26.84 -7.93 -23.84
CA ILE A 903 -28.01 -7.09 -24.14
C ILE A 903 -28.19 -6.76 -25.63
N GLY A 904 -27.26 -7.21 -26.48
CA GLY A 904 -27.27 -6.97 -27.93
C GLY A 904 -26.77 -5.59 -28.37
N TYR A 905 -25.89 -4.95 -27.60
CA TYR A 905 -25.35 -3.63 -27.94
C TYR A 905 -24.39 -3.68 -29.16
N PRO A 906 -24.53 -2.78 -30.16
CA PRO A 906 -23.65 -2.77 -31.33
C PRO A 906 -22.17 -2.50 -30.99
N GLY A 907 -21.26 -3.29 -31.58
CA GLY A 907 -19.81 -3.13 -31.37
C GLY A 907 -19.26 -3.77 -30.10
N ALA A 908 -20.10 -4.43 -29.28
CA ALA A 908 -19.66 -5.11 -28.06
C ALA A 908 -18.61 -6.22 -28.32
N GLN A 909 -18.69 -6.93 -29.46
CA GLN A 909 -17.68 -7.92 -29.82
C GLN A 909 -16.30 -7.28 -30.03
N THR A 910 -16.23 -6.12 -30.68
CA THR A 910 -14.97 -5.39 -30.87
C THR A 910 -14.34 -4.97 -29.54
N MET A 911 -15.15 -4.63 -28.53
CA MET A 911 -14.65 -4.34 -27.17
C MET A 911 -14.01 -5.58 -26.53
N ILE A 912 -14.65 -6.75 -26.68
CA ILE A 912 -14.11 -8.03 -26.18
C ILE A 912 -12.79 -8.38 -26.89
N ASP A 913 -12.74 -8.22 -28.21
CA ASP A 913 -11.53 -8.50 -28.99
C ASP A 913 -10.38 -7.55 -28.59
N ASN A 914 -10.69 -6.27 -28.35
CA ASN A 914 -9.71 -5.29 -27.89
C ASN A 914 -9.22 -5.57 -26.45
N ALA A 915 -10.08 -6.09 -25.59
CA ALA A 915 -9.68 -6.56 -24.27
C ALA A 915 -8.76 -7.79 -24.34
N ALA A 916 -9.06 -8.74 -25.24
CA ALA A 916 -8.19 -9.90 -25.47
C ALA A 916 -6.78 -9.45 -25.94
N GLU A 917 -6.71 -8.51 -26.88
CA GLU A 917 -5.43 -7.90 -27.29
C GLU A 917 -4.73 -7.20 -26.12
N LEU A 918 -5.46 -6.45 -25.27
CA LEU A 918 -4.86 -5.80 -24.10
C LEU A 918 -4.25 -6.82 -23.14
N ARG A 919 -4.92 -7.95 -22.87
CA ARG A 919 -4.38 -9.04 -22.05
C ARG A 919 -3.05 -9.55 -22.59
N GLU A 920 -2.98 -9.83 -23.89
CA GLU A 920 -1.75 -10.28 -24.56
C GLU A 920 -0.63 -9.23 -24.45
N CYS A 921 -0.96 -7.95 -24.64
CA CYS A 921 -0.01 -6.86 -24.48
C CYS A 921 0.54 -6.75 -23.05
N ILE A 922 -0.31 -6.92 -22.03
CA ILE A 922 0.11 -6.91 -20.61
C ILE A 922 1.05 -8.06 -20.33
N VAL A 923 0.69 -9.29 -20.69
CA VAL A 923 1.51 -10.49 -20.45
C VAL A 923 2.87 -10.38 -21.15
N ARG A 924 2.89 -9.92 -22.40
CA ARG A 924 4.14 -9.67 -23.13
C ARG A 924 5.02 -8.65 -22.43
N ALA A 925 4.45 -7.52 -21.99
CA ALA A 925 5.19 -6.48 -21.29
C ALA A 925 5.69 -6.95 -19.92
N TYR A 926 4.89 -7.74 -19.19
CA TYR A 926 5.27 -8.37 -17.92
C TYR A 926 6.50 -9.27 -18.07
N HIS A 927 6.46 -10.22 -19.01
CA HIS A 927 7.59 -11.11 -19.24
C HIS A 927 8.82 -10.41 -19.82
N TRP A 928 8.62 -9.35 -20.61
CA TRP A 928 9.74 -8.52 -21.06
C TRP A 928 10.48 -7.95 -19.84
N THR A 929 9.78 -7.29 -18.91
CA THR A 929 10.42 -6.70 -17.71
C THR A 929 10.99 -7.77 -16.79
N GLN A 930 10.25 -8.85 -16.53
CA GLN A 930 10.71 -10.00 -15.73
C GLN A 930 12.04 -10.57 -16.27
N SER A 931 12.19 -10.67 -17.60
CA SER A 931 13.43 -11.16 -18.22
C SER A 931 14.64 -10.24 -18.02
N GLN A 932 14.39 -8.95 -17.75
CA GLN A 932 15.43 -7.96 -17.47
C GLN A 932 15.81 -7.91 -15.98
N SER A 933 14.90 -8.39 -15.10
CA SER A 933 15.03 -8.34 -13.65
C SER A 933 15.92 -9.47 -13.10
N PRO A 934 16.66 -9.23 -12.01
CA PRO A 934 17.26 -10.31 -11.25
C PRO A 934 16.18 -11.20 -10.60
N VAL A 935 16.44 -12.50 -10.51
CA VAL A 935 15.63 -13.47 -9.75
C VAL A 935 15.57 -13.12 -8.27
N TYR A 936 14.55 -13.63 -7.58
CA TYR A 936 14.29 -13.41 -6.17
C TYR A 936 14.49 -14.68 -5.33
N PRO A 937 15.02 -14.56 -4.09
CA PRO A 937 15.33 -15.71 -3.24
C PRO A 937 14.09 -16.24 -2.51
N LEU A 938 14.06 -17.57 -2.28
CA LEU A 938 13.10 -18.23 -1.40
C LEU A 938 13.81 -18.84 -0.18
N GLN A 939 13.07 -19.03 0.92
CA GLN A 939 13.59 -19.61 2.16
C GLN A 939 13.93 -21.10 2.02
N ASP A 940 13.42 -21.78 0.99
CA ASP A 940 13.85 -23.14 0.63
C ASP A 940 15.24 -23.21 -0.02
N GLY A 941 15.89 -22.06 -0.23
CA GLY A 941 17.22 -21.96 -0.86
C GLY A 941 17.19 -21.95 -2.38
N THR A 942 16.02 -21.97 -3.01
CA THR A 942 15.87 -21.76 -4.45
C THR A 942 15.58 -20.31 -4.79
N TRP A 943 15.58 -19.98 -6.09
CA TRP A 943 15.30 -18.65 -6.62
C TRP A 943 14.27 -18.72 -7.74
N VAL A 944 13.42 -17.70 -7.82
CA VAL A 944 12.33 -17.59 -8.79
C VAL A 944 12.42 -16.31 -9.62
N PRO A 945 11.88 -16.27 -10.84
CA PRO A 945 11.73 -15.03 -11.60
C PRO A 945 11.02 -13.92 -10.82
N ALA A 946 11.42 -12.67 -11.10
CA ALA A 946 10.82 -11.51 -10.48
C ALA A 946 9.35 -11.31 -10.92
N TYR A 947 8.58 -10.60 -10.10
CA TYR A 947 7.25 -10.11 -10.43
C TYR A 947 7.29 -8.57 -10.47
N PRO A 948 7.58 -7.95 -11.63
CA PRO A 948 7.80 -6.51 -11.72
C PRO A 948 6.51 -5.70 -11.50
N THR A 949 6.66 -4.45 -11.06
CA THR A 949 5.52 -3.54 -10.76
C THR A 949 5.07 -2.71 -11.97
N HIS A 950 6.01 -2.32 -12.83
CA HIS A 950 5.72 -1.64 -14.10
C HIS A 950 6.77 -1.94 -15.17
N VAL A 951 6.45 -1.62 -16.43
CA VAL A 951 7.25 -2.01 -17.61
C VAL A 951 8.74 -1.65 -17.51
N TYR A 952 9.08 -0.47 -16.97
CA TYR A 952 10.46 0.02 -16.96
C TYR A 952 11.18 -0.11 -15.61
N CYS A 953 10.73 -1.01 -14.72
CA CYS A 953 11.39 -1.28 -13.42
C CYS A 953 11.80 -2.76 -13.30
N PRO A 954 13.00 -3.12 -13.78
CA PRO A 954 13.52 -4.49 -13.69
C PRO A 954 14.18 -4.77 -12.32
N SER A 955 13.50 -4.42 -11.22
CA SER A 955 13.98 -4.52 -9.83
C SER A 955 12.80 -4.25 -8.88
N PRO A 956 12.89 -4.57 -7.57
CA PRO A 956 11.98 -4.01 -6.57
C PRO A 956 11.91 -2.48 -6.66
N ILE A 957 10.71 -1.91 -6.51
CA ILE A 957 10.46 -0.49 -6.75
C ILE A 957 11.17 0.42 -5.74
N ASP A 958 11.38 -0.06 -4.51
CA ASP A 958 12.14 0.65 -3.48
C ASP A 958 13.59 0.88 -3.89
N ASN A 959 14.16 0.03 -4.76
CA ASN A 959 15.50 0.27 -5.27
C ASN A 959 15.56 1.48 -6.22
N PHE A 960 14.47 1.79 -6.91
CA PHE A 960 14.38 2.90 -7.88
C PHE A 960 13.95 4.20 -7.20
N TYR A 961 13.12 4.09 -6.16
CA TYR A 961 12.42 5.21 -5.52
C TYR A 961 12.53 5.15 -3.99
N LYS A 962 13.73 4.84 -3.50
CA LYS A 962 13.98 4.62 -2.08
C LYS A 962 13.59 5.83 -1.23
N GLY A 963 12.77 5.60 -0.21
CA GLY A 963 12.34 6.65 0.72
C GLY A 963 11.29 7.62 0.17
N GLU A 964 10.83 7.44 -1.08
CA GLU A 964 9.68 8.19 -1.60
C GLU A 964 8.37 7.74 -0.95
N ASP A 965 7.30 8.52 -1.16
CA ASP A 965 5.96 8.30 -0.58
C ASP A 965 5.97 8.12 0.95
N GLY A 966 6.75 8.95 1.66
CA GLY A 966 6.86 8.83 3.12
C GLY A 966 7.52 7.51 3.58
N GLY A 967 8.40 6.95 2.76
CA GLY A 967 9.14 5.72 3.05
C GLY A 967 8.37 4.43 2.76
N ARG A 968 7.29 4.49 1.97
CA ARG A 968 6.44 3.33 1.64
C ARG A 968 6.41 2.97 0.16
N SER A 969 7.33 3.48 -0.67
CA SER A 969 7.39 3.10 -2.09
C SER A 969 7.45 1.59 -2.31
N TRP A 970 8.13 0.83 -1.44
CA TRP A 970 8.13 -0.65 -1.45
C TRP A 970 6.73 -1.29 -1.42
N ALA A 971 5.72 -0.62 -0.85
CA ALA A 971 4.35 -1.12 -0.80
C ALA A 971 3.74 -1.28 -2.20
N TYR A 972 4.28 -0.62 -3.22
CA TYR A 972 3.81 -0.76 -4.59
C TYR A 972 4.18 -2.10 -5.23
N ASP A 973 5.14 -2.84 -4.67
CA ASP A 973 5.40 -4.24 -5.04
C ASP A 973 4.44 -5.23 -4.35
N VAL A 974 3.78 -4.81 -3.25
CA VAL A 974 3.10 -5.70 -2.30
C VAL A 974 1.59 -5.48 -2.23
N GLU A 975 1.14 -4.23 -2.27
CA GLU A 975 -0.26 -3.85 -2.07
C GLU A 975 -0.94 -3.50 -3.39
N VAL A 976 -0.21 -2.82 -4.27
CA VAL A 976 -0.66 -2.49 -5.63
C VAL A 976 0.27 -3.09 -6.69
N GLY A 977 0.87 -4.24 -6.37
CA GLY A 977 1.80 -4.97 -7.23
C GLY A 977 1.14 -5.78 -8.36
N SER A 978 1.96 -6.47 -9.15
CA SER A 978 1.48 -7.25 -10.31
C SER A 978 0.73 -8.54 -9.96
N HIS A 979 0.74 -9.01 -8.72
CA HIS A 979 -0.10 -10.14 -8.27
C HIS A 979 -1.60 -9.88 -8.49
N HIS A 980 -2.04 -8.61 -8.55
CA HIS A 980 -3.41 -8.23 -8.92
C HIS A 980 -3.81 -8.68 -10.33
N LEU A 981 -2.86 -8.97 -11.21
CA LEU A 981 -3.14 -9.54 -12.53
C LEU A 981 -3.84 -10.90 -12.43
N VAL A 982 -3.68 -11.64 -11.33
CA VAL A 982 -4.33 -12.94 -11.10
C VAL A 982 -5.84 -12.78 -10.90
N PRO A 983 -6.33 -12.07 -9.87
CA PRO A 983 -7.77 -11.91 -9.67
C PRO A 983 -8.45 -11.03 -10.72
N LEU A 984 -7.69 -10.33 -11.57
CA LEU A 984 -8.21 -9.59 -12.72
C LEU A 984 -8.28 -10.44 -14.01
N GLY A 985 -7.84 -11.70 -13.98
CA GLY A 985 -7.94 -12.65 -15.10
C GLY A 985 -6.89 -12.45 -16.21
N VAL A 986 -5.78 -11.75 -15.91
CA VAL A 986 -4.67 -11.56 -16.87
C VAL A 986 -3.64 -12.67 -16.76
N ILE A 987 -3.26 -13.05 -15.53
CA ILE A 987 -2.40 -14.19 -15.23
C ILE A 987 -3.27 -15.31 -14.67
N GLU A 988 -3.04 -16.55 -15.11
CA GLU A 988 -3.81 -17.69 -14.60
C GLU A 988 -3.38 -18.03 -13.17
N PRO A 989 -4.32 -18.34 -12.24
CA PRO A 989 -3.99 -18.61 -10.84
C PRO A 989 -3.04 -19.80 -10.65
N ASP A 990 -3.17 -20.86 -11.44
CA ASP A 990 -2.31 -22.06 -11.36
C ASP A 990 -1.01 -21.93 -12.18
N SER A 991 -0.70 -20.73 -12.68
CA SER A 991 0.53 -20.46 -13.41
C SER A 991 1.75 -20.40 -12.49
N LYS A 992 2.93 -20.64 -13.08
CA LYS A 992 4.20 -20.50 -12.38
C LYS A 992 4.43 -19.08 -11.88
N ASP A 993 4.03 -18.05 -12.63
CA ASP A 993 4.18 -16.66 -12.22
C ASP A 993 3.37 -16.33 -10.96
N SER A 994 2.14 -16.86 -10.84
CA SER A 994 1.33 -16.73 -9.62
C SER A 994 2.05 -17.37 -8.43
N HIS A 995 2.49 -18.62 -8.58
CA HIS A 995 3.17 -19.33 -7.50
C HIS A 995 4.53 -18.72 -7.12
N TRP A 996 5.32 -18.24 -8.08
CA TRP A 996 6.58 -17.54 -7.80
C TRP A 996 6.33 -16.27 -6.99
N THR A 997 5.32 -15.49 -7.40
CA THR A 997 4.94 -14.24 -6.73
C THR A 997 4.51 -14.52 -5.29
N MET A 998 3.58 -15.45 -5.09
CA MET A 998 3.03 -15.74 -3.77
C MET A 998 4.06 -16.38 -2.83
N ASN A 999 4.93 -17.27 -3.31
CA ASN A 999 6.00 -17.83 -2.47
C ASN A 999 6.98 -16.74 -2.02
N HIS A 1000 7.40 -15.84 -2.91
CA HIS A 1000 8.32 -14.76 -2.53
C HIS A 1000 7.66 -13.73 -1.62
N MET A 1001 6.39 -13.36 -1.86
CA MET A 1001 5.68 -12.44 -0.97
C MET A 1001 5.58 -13.01 0.45
N GLU A 1002 5.31 -14.31 0.58
CA GLU A 1002 5.29 -15.00 1.88
C GLU A 1002 6.67 -15.05 2.53
N ASP A 1003 7.69 -15.48 1.79
CA ASP A 1003 9.04 -15.70 2.29
C ASP A 1003 9.78 -14.40 2.63
N VAL A 1004 9.43 -13.28 1.98
CA VAL A 1004 10.19 -12.03 2.06
C VAL A 1004 9.29 -10.84 2.41
N GLN A 1005 8.28 -10.53 1.58
CA GLN A 1005 7.54 -9.28 1.72
C GLN A 1005 6.73 -9.20 3.03
N PHE A 1006 6.02 -10.27 3.39
CA PHE A 1006 5.22 -10.31 4.63
C PHE A 1006 6.08 -10.44 5.88
N MET A 1007 7.34 -10.84 5.73
CA MET A 1007 8.33 -10.88 6.80
C MET A 1007 9.07 -9.54 6.95
N GLY A 1008 8.89 -8.60 6.03
CA GLY A 1008 9.42 -7.23 6.12
C GLY A 1008 8.80 -6.45 7.28
N SER A 1009 9.47 -5.37 7.68
CA SER A 1009 8.91 -4.45 8.69
C SER A 1009 7.73 -3.67 8.11
N GLY A 1010 6.70 -3.43 8.93
CA GLY A 1010 5.56 -2.61 8.52
C GLY A 1010 5.82 -1.11 8.41
N TRP A 1011 4.91 -0.42 7.71
CA TRP A 1011 4.95 1.02 7.57
C TRP A 1011 4.39 1.70 8.83
N GLY A 1012 5.09 2.72 9.30
CA GLY A 1012 4.81 3.36 10.57
C GLY A 1012 5.47 2.64 11.75
N TYR A 1013 5.41 3.29 12.91
CA TYR A 1013 6.14 2.92 14.13
C TYR A 1013 5.43 1.82 14.92
N ASP A 1014 5.26 0.66 14.28
CA ASP A 1014 4.21 -0.26 14.67
C ASP A 1014 4.75 -1.68 14.95
N GLY A 1015 4.00 -2.46 15.72
CA GLY A 1015 4.44 -3.73 16.32
C GLY A 1015 4.92 -4.86 15.38
N TYR A 1016 5.00 -4.68 14.05
CA TYR A 1016 5.40 -5.69 13.07
C TYR A 1016 6.83 -5.47 12.54
N SER A 1017 7.83 -5.45 13.41
CA SER A 1017 9.22 -5.43 12.98
C SER A 1017 9.60 -6.75 12.30
N SER A 1018 10.51 -6.71 11.33
CA SER A 1018 10.94 -7.90 10.60
C SER A 1018 11.36 -9.05 11.54
N ASP A 1019 12.16 -8.77 12.58
CA ASP A 1019 12.55 -9.78 13.57
C ASP A 1019 11.37 -10.45 14.27
N LYS A 1020 10.31 -9.70 14.61
CA LYS A 1020 9.09 -10.26 15.21
C LYS A 1020 8.34 -11.11 14.21
N ASN A 1021 8.23 -10.64 12.97
CA ASN A 1021 7.53 -11.34 11.90
C ASN A 1021 8.20 -12.69 11.60
N TYR A 1022 9.54 -12.73 11.52
CA TYR A 1022 10.28 -14.00 11.35
C TYR A 1022 10.14 -14.94 12.55
N LYS A 1023 10.12 -14.40 13.78
CA LYS A 1023 9.96 -15.20 15.00
C LYS A 1023 8.58 -15.84 15.11
N ASP A 1024 7.54 -15.13 14.70
CA ASP A 1024 6.15 -15.60 14.66
C ASP A 1024 5.57 -15.53 13.24
N TRP A 1025 6.21 -16.26 12.32
CA TRP A 1025 5.89 -16.25 10.90
C TRP A 1025 4.47 -16.75 10.58
N PHE A 1026 3.85 -17.52 11.48
CA PHE A 1026 2.51 -18.04 11.26
C PHE A 1026 1.43 -17.01 11.61
N ASN A 1027 1.51 -16.35 12.77
CA ASN A 1027 0.52 -15.34 13.17
C ASN A 1027 0.81 -13.97 12.53
N LEU A 1028 2.08 -13.62 12.33
CA LEU A 1028 2.48 -12.32 11.77
C LEU A 1028 2.80 -12.38 10.27
N GLY A 1029 2.62 -13.54 9.63
CA GLY A 1029 2.73 -13.73 8.18
C GLY A 1029 1.39 -13.77 7.44
N GLY A 1030 1.45 -13.83 6.11
CA GLY A 1030 0.28 -13.95 5.24
C GLY A 1030 -0.46 -12.65 4.92
N PHE A 1031 0.05 -11.49 5.33
CA PHE A 1031 -0.59 -10.19 5.07
C PHE A 1031 0.43 -9.07 4.83
N ALA A 1032 0.05 -8.12 3.97
CA ALA A 1032 0.83 -6.92 3.66
C ALA A 1032 0.94 -5.99 4.87
N LYS A 1033 2.02 -5.21 4.93
CA LYS A 1033 2.40 -4.48 6.14
C LYS A 1033 2.16 -2.96 6.07
N VAL A 1034 1.17 -2.50 5.30
CA VAL A 1034 0.64 -1.12 5.33
C VAL A 1034 -0.89 -1.11 5.32
N GLN A 1035 -1.52 -1.76 4.33
CA GLN A 1035 -2.96 -1.94 4.12
C GLN A 1035 -3.25 -3.38 3.64
N PRO A 1036 -3.44 -4.33 4.58
CA PRO A 1036 -3.62 -5.75 4.28
C PRO A 1036 -4.66 -6.09 3.22
N PHE A 1037 -5.81 -5.42 3.16
CA PHE A 1037 -6.85 -5.77 2.18
C PHE A 1037 -6.58 -5.19 0.79
N TYR A 1038 -5.81 -4.11 0.68
CA TYR A 1038 -5.42 -3.53 -0.60
C TYR A 1038 -4.63 -4.55 -1.46
N ALA A 1039 -3.82 -5.40 -0.83
CA ALA A 1039 -3.02 -6.44 -1.50
C ALA A 1039 -3.83 -7.60 -2.12
N ARG A 1040 -5.07 -7.84 -1.67
CA ARG A 1040 -5.95 -8.91 -2.19
C ARG A 1040 -5.31 -10.31 -2.28
N THR A 1041 -4.34 -10.61 -1.43
CA THR A 1041 -3.57 -11.88 -1.44
C THR A 1041 -4.45 -13.08 -1.12
N THR A 1042 -5.45 -12.90 -0.24
CA THR A 1042 -6.49 -13.90 0.05
C THR A 1042 -7.32 -14.25 -1.18
N GLU A 1043 -7.59 -13.31 -2.10
CA GLU A 1043 -8.28 -13.63 -3.35
C GLU A 1043 -7.39 -14.48 -4.27
N VAL A 1044 -6.08 -14.23 -4.30
CA VAL A 1044 -5.12 -15.07 -5.04
C VAL A 1044 -5.13 -16.49 -4.48
N TYR A 1045 -5.00 -16.66 -3.16
CA TYR A 1045 -5.08 -17.99 -2.53
C TYR A 1045 -6.41 -18.70 -2.78
N ALA A 1046 -7.52 -17.95 -2.81
CA ALA A 1046 -8.81 -18.50 -3.14
C ALA A 1046 -8.88 -19.03 -4.57
N LEU A 1047 -8.28 -18.32 -5.52
CA LEU A 1047 -8.22 -18.74 -6.92
C LEU A 1047 -7.26 -19.91 -7.15
N GLU A 1048 -6.15 -19.98 -6.40
CA GLU A 1048 -5.18 -21.08 -6.41
C GLU A 1048 -5.68 -22.34 -5.67
N ASP A 1049 -6.83 -22.28 -5.01
CA ASP A 1049 -7.34 -23.33 -4.10
C ASP A 1049 -6.41 -23.63 -2.90
N ASN A 1050 -5.62 -22.66 -2.47
CA ASN A 1050 -4.74 -22.78 -1.30
C ASN A 1050 -5.53 -22.50 0.00
N VAL A 1051 -6.18 -23.56 0.51
CA VAL A 1051 -7.13 -23.46 1.62
C VAL A 1051 -6.50 -22.95 2.91
N LYS A 1052 -5.33 -23.47 3.30
CA LYS A 1052 -4.69 -23.10 4.56
C LYS A 1052 -4.10 -21.70 4.52
N ALA A 1053 -3.48 -21.30 3.40
CA ALA A 1053 -3.02 -19.93 3.22
C ALA A 1053 -4.20 -18.93 3.24
N PHE A 1054 -5.31 -19.25 2.56
CA PHE A 1054 -6.51 -18.42 2.61
C PHE A 1054 -7.00 -18.19 4.04
N ILE A 1055 -7.20 -19.28 4.81
CA ILE A 1055 -7.75 -19.18 6.18
C ILE A 1055 -6.81 -18.37 7.08
N ARG A 1056 -5.51 -18.63 7.02
CA ARG A 1056 -4.50 -17.90 7.80
C ARG A 1056 -4.50 -16.42 7.45
N SER A 1057 -4.40 -16.08 6.17
CA SER A 1057 -4.34 -14.70 5.71
C SER A 1057 -5.64 -13.94 5.99
N TYR A 1058 -6.80 -14.59 5.83
CA TYR A 1058 -8.10 -13.98 6.13
C TYR A 1058 -8.21 -13.58 7.61
N PHE A 1059 -7.89 -14.48 8.54
CA PHE A 1059 -7.94 -14.16 9.97
C PHE A 1059 -6.86 -13.17 10.39
N ASN A 1060 -5.61 -13.37 9.95
CA ASN A 1060 -4.52 -12.46 10.32
C ASN A 1060 -4.81 -11.04 9.81
N SER A 1061 -5.14 -10.85 8.52
CA SER A 1061 -5.45 -9.52 7.97
C SER A 1061 -6.62 -8.85 8.69
N THR A 1062 -7.71 -9.58 8.94
CA THR A 1062 -8.90 -9.03 9.61
C THR A 1062 -8.57 -8.48 10.99
N ILE A 1063 -7.86 -9.27 11.81
CA ILE A 1063 -7.55 -8.87 13.18
C ILE A 1063 -6.58 -7.69 13.25
N THR A 1064 -5.70 -7.53 12.27
CA THR A 1064 -4.71 -6.42 12.29
C THR A 1064 -5.34 -5.03 12.30
N LEU A 1065 -6.56 -4.89 11.76
CA LEU A 1065 -7.27 -3.62 11.58
C LEU A 1065 -8.56 -3.52 12.42
N LEU A 1066 -8.93 -4.59 13.13
CA LEU A 1066 -10.22 -4.70 13.81
C LEU A 1066 -10.29 -3.83 15.07
N ASN A 1067 -11.29 -2.96 15.15
CA ASN A 1067 -11.77 -2.43 16.43
C ASN A 1067 -12.76 -3.44 17.04
N ARG A 1068 -12.42 -4.04 18.18
CA ARG A 1068 -13.25 -5.08 18.80
C ARG A 1068 -14.45 -4.52 19.56
N GLU A 1069 -14.46 -3.22 19.85
CA GLU A 1069 -15.54 -2.56 20.57
C GLU A 1069 -16.72 -2.18 19.66
N ASP A 1070 -16.43 -1.72 18.43
CA ASP A 1070 -17.46 -1.29 17.47
C ASP A 1070 -17.45 -2.04 16.13
N LEU A 1071 -16.57 -3.03 15.97
CA LEU A 1071 -16.46 -3.90 14.81
C LEU A 1071 -16.22 -3.15 13.48
N SER A 1072 -15.58 -1.98 13.53
CA SER A 1072 -15.07 -1.28 12.36
C SER A 1072 -13.64 -1.73 12.03
N LEU A 1073 -13.21 -1.48 10.78
CA LEU A 1073 -11.83 -1.72 10.32
C LEU A 1073 -11.12 -0.39 10.10
N TRP A 1074 -9.87 -0.29 10.55
CA TRP A 1074 -9.01 0.87 10.30
C TRP A 1074 -8.37 0.83 8.91
N GLU A 1075 -7.92 2.00 8.43
CA GLU A 1075 -7.14 2.12 7.20
C GLU A 1075 -5.75 1.48 7.31
N HIS A 1076 -5.06 1.76 8.42
CA HIS A 1076 -3.75 1.23 8.76
C HIS A 1076 -3.82 0.69 10.19
N PHE A 1077 -2.75 0.09 10.70
CA PHE A 1077 -2.77 -0.65 11.96
C PHE A 1077 -3.12 0.13 13.24
N HIS A 1078 -3.19 1.47 13.19
CA HIS A 1078 -3.86 2.36 14.16
C HIS A 1078 -3.70 3.87 13.83
N ASN A 1079 -3.21 4.23 12.64
CA ASN A 1079 -2.93 5.62 12.25
C ASN A 1079 -3.52 5.88 10.86
N GLY A 1080 -4.66 6.55 10.75
CA GLY A 1080 -5.31 6.80 9.46
C GLY A 1080 -6.81 7.02 9.65
N ALA A 1081 -7.59 6.82 8.59
CA ALA A 1081 -9.03 6.90 8.68
C ALA A 1081 -9.62 5.75 9.51
N TYR A 1082 -10.51 6.07 10.45
CA TYR A 1082 -11.31 5.06 11.15
C TYR A 1082 -12.48 4.61 10.29
N ASN A 1083 -12.94 3.38 10.50
CA ASN A 1083 -13.94 2.73 9.66
C ASN A 1083 -13.64 2.97 8.16
N LYS A 1084 -12.44 2.58 7.72
CA LYS A 1084 -12.01 2.63 6.32
C LYS A 1084 -12.80 1.58 5.55
N THR A 1085 -13.96 1.99 5.05
CA THR A 1085 -14.88 1.12 4.34
C THR A 1085 -14.30 0.51 3.06
N HIS A 1086 -13.20 1.07 2.53
CA HIS A 1086 -12.38 0.39 1.51
C HIS A 1086 -11.93 -1.01 1.98
N GLU A 1087 -11.30 -1.11 3.16
CA GLU A 1087 -10.87 -2.37 3.75
C GLU A 1087 -12.09 -3.27 4.03
N THR A 1088 -13.17 -2.67 4.56
CA THR A 1088 -14.44 -3.36 4.81
C THR A 1088 -15.04 -3.97 3.55
N GLY A 1089 -14.98 -3.29 2.41
CA GLY A 1089 -15.49 -3.78 1.12
C GLY A 1089 -14.78 -5.06 0.68
N TYR A 1090 -13.46 -5.08 0.77
CA TYR A 1090 -12.68 -6.29 0.49
C TYR A 1090 -12.92 -7.40 1.53
N PHE A 1091 -12.98 -7.06 2.82
CA PHE A 1091 -13.33 -8.02 3.87
C PHE A 1091 -14.68 -8.70 3.60
N LEU A 1092 -15.71 -7.95 3.20
CA LEU A 1092 -17.03 -8.49 2.86
C LEU A 1092 -16.95 -9.46 1.66
N TYR A 1093 -16.23 -9.09 0.60
CA TYR A 1093 -16.05 -9.96 -0.56
C TYR A 1093 -15.29 -11.25 -0.20
N GLN A 1094 -14.20 -11.14 0.55
CA GLN A 1094 -13.41 -12.29 0.99
C GLN A 1094 -14.19 -13.18 1.97
N SER A 1095 -15.03 -12.59 2.82
CA SER A 1095 -15.97 -13.33 3.67
C SER A 1095 -16.94 -14.13 2.81
N ARG A 1096 -17.47 -13.54 1.73
CA ARG A 1096 -18.29 -14.28 0.77
C ARG A 1096 -17.53 -15.47 0.17
N LEU A 1097 -16.26 -15.29 -0.25
CA LEU A 1097 -15.43 -16.38 -0.79
C LEU A 1097 -15.30 -17.56 0.18
N MET A 1098 -15.22 -17.32 1.48
CA MET A 1098 -15.16 -18.39 2.50
C MET A 1098 -16.36 -19.35 2.39
N PHE A 1099 -17.55 -18.81 2.10
CA PHE A 1099 -18.80 -19.57 2.10
C PHE A 1099 -19.24 -20.01 0.70
N ALA A 1100 -18.94 -19.25 -0.35
CA ALA A 1100 -19.20 -19.62 -1.73
C ALA A 1100 -18.30 -18.88 -2.72
N MET A 1101 -17.91 -19.55 -3.81
CA MET A 1101 -17.23 -18.89 -4.94
C MET A 1101 -17.51 -19.57 -6.27
N GLU A 1102 -17.31 -18.85 -7.37
CA GLU A 1102 -17.35 -19.39 -8.72
C GLU A 1102 -15.94 -19.69 -9.21
N ARG A 1103 -15.76 -20.85 -9.85
CA ARG A 1103 -14.56 -21.20 -10.61
C ARG A 1103 -14.98 -21.62 -12.00
N GLY A 1104 -14.94 -20.68 -12.93
CA GLY A 1104 -15.52 -20.87 -14.26
C GLY A 1104 -17.03 -21.13 -14.18
N ASP A 1105 -17.46 -22.31 -14.60
CA ASP A 1105 -18.85 -22.76 -14.57
C ASP A 1105 -19.21 -23.61 -13.33
N GLU A 1106 -18.28 -23.78 -12.39
CA GLU A 1106 -18.51 -24.48 -11.13
C GLU A 1106 -18.89 -23.50 -10.00
N LEU A 1107 -19.88 -23.89 -9.18
CA LEU A 1107 -20.22 -23.20 -7.94
C LEU A 1107 -19.64 -23.96 -6.75
N TRP A 1108 -18.66 -23.37 -6.07
CA TRP A 1108 -18.02 -23.95 -4.89
C TRP A 1108 -18.74 -23.51 -3.62
N LEU A 1109 -19.03 -24.46 -2.73
CA LEU A 1109 -19.73 -24.27 -1.45
C LEU A 1109 -18.80 -24.65 -0.30
N ALA A 1110 -18.77 -23.79 0.72
CA ALA A 1110 -17.86 -23.90 1.86
C ALA A 1110 -16.38 -24.14 1.48
N PRO A 1111 -15.84 -23.50 0.41
CA PRO A 1111 -14.50 -23.83 -0.11
C PRO A 1111 -13.39 -23.58 0.91
N PHE A 1112 -13.58 -22.63 1.83
CA PHE A 1112 -12.58 -22.24 2.83
C PHE A 1112 -13.13 -22.20 4.26
N VAL A 1113 -14.22 -22.92 4.52
CA VAL A 1113 -14.71 -23.07 5.90
C VAL A 1113 -13.64 -23.81 6.73
N PRO A 1114 -13.19 -23.24 7.87
CA PRO A 1114 -12.17 -23.87 8.70
C PRO A 1114 -12.59 -25.22 9.26
N ALA A 1115 -11.66 -26.16 9.32
CA ALA A 1115 -11.94 -27.51 9.82
C ALA A 1115 -12.40 -27.51 11.28
N TYR A 1116 -11.94 -26.54 12.10
CA TYR A 1116 -12.36 -26.41 13.50
C TYR A 1116 -13.80 -25.93 13.68
N TRP A 1117 -14.50 -25.51 12.61
CA TRP A 1117 -15.95 -25.26 12.62
C TRP A 1117 -16.79 -26.51 12.37
N MET A 1118 -16.12 -27.65 12.16
CA MET A 1118 -16.73 -28.96 11.96
C MET A 1118 -16.53 -29.89 13.16
N GLN A 1119 -16.25 -29.35 14.35
CA GLN A 1119 -16.26 -30.17 15.58
C GLN A 1119 -17.65 -30.75 15.85
N ASP A 1120 -17.72 -31.85 16.59
CA ASP A 1120 -18.99 -32.54 16.84
C ASP A 1120 -20.05 -31.60 17.43
N GLY A 1121 -21.24 -31.61 16.84
CA GLY A 1121 -22.35 -30.74 17.25
C GLY A 1121 -22.31 -29.30 16.73
N GLN A 1122 -21.21 -28.85 16.11
CA GLN A 1122 -21.14 -27.54 15.48
C GLN A 1122 -21.93 -27.47 14.17
N LYS A 1123 -22.20 -26.24 13.73
CA LYS A 1123 -22.93 -25.95 12.51
C LYS A 1123 -22.39 -24.70 11.82
N VAL A 1124 -22.54 -24.68 10.50
CA VAL A 1124 -22.30 -23.53 9.64
C VAL A 1124 -23.55 -23.33 8.79
N VAL A 1125 -24.17 -22.16 8.87
CA VAL A 1125 -25.31 -21.79 8.04
C VAL A 1125 -24.93 -20.58 7.20
N ALA A 1126 -25.19 -20.65 5.90
CA ALA A 1126 -25.04 -19.50 5.00
C ALA A 1126 -26.37 -19.28 4.29
N LYS A 1127 -26.91 -18.06 4.42
CA LYS A 1127 -28.19 -17.66 3.83
C LYS A 1127 -28.02 -16.46 2.93
N ASN A 1128 -28.86 -16.40 1.91
CA ASN A 1128 -28.88 -15.33 0.92
C ASN A 1128 -27.52 -15.05 0.26
N VAL A 1129 -26.67 -16.07 0.08
CA VAL A 1129 -25.33 -15.87 -0.47
C VAL A 1129 -25.45 -15.55 -1.97
N PRO A 1130 -25.03 -14.35 -2.42
CA PRO A 1130 -25.03 -14.02 -3.84
C PRO A 1130 -24.09 -14.92 -4.64
N THR A 1131 -24.54 -15.36 -5.80
CA THR A 1131 -23.72 -16.08 -6.79
C THR A 1131 -24.11 -15.64 -8.19
N TYR A 1132 -23.24 -15.85 -9.19
CA TYR A 1132 -23.58 -15.62 -10.60
C TYR A 1132 -24.71 -16.53 -11.09
N PHE A 1133 -25.04 -17.59 -10.34
CA PHE A 1133 -26.11 -18.53 -10.63
C PHE A 1133 -27.40 -18.28 -9.84
N GLY A 1134 -27.45 -17.23 -9.01
CA GLY A 1134 -28.58 -16.90 -8.14
C GLY A 1134 -28.25 -16.99 -6.65
N THR A 1135 -29.28 -16.87 -5.82
CA THR A 1135 -29.10 -16.80 -4.37
C THR A 1135 -29.00 -18.19 -3.75
N LEU A 1136 -27.88 -18.50 -3.11
CA LEU A 1136 -27.59 -19.79 -2.46
C LEU A 1136 -27.93 -19.77 -0.96
N ASN A 1137 -28.50 -20.88 -0.47
CA ASN A 1137 -28.61 -21.14 0.97
C ASN A 1137 -28.13 -22.56 1.27
N TYR A 1138 -27.42 -22.75 2.38
CA TYR A 1138 -27.10 -24.09 2.87
C TYR A 1138 -26.86 -24.10 4.37
N LYS A 1139 -26.94 -25.30 4.95
CA LYS A 1139 -26.65 -25.59 6.35
C LYS A 1139 -25.81 -26.85 6.46
N ILE A 1140 -24.64 -26.73 7.05
CA ILE A 1140 -23.77 -27.83 7.44
C ILE A 1140 -23.97 -28.10 8.94
N LYS A 1141 -24.11 -29.37 9.30
CA LYS A 1141 -24.13 -29.83 10.69
C LYS A 1141 -23.14 -30.99 10.85
N SER A 1142 -22.23 -30.84 11.79
CA SER A 1142 -21.22 -31.86 12.07
C SER A 1142 -21.74 -32.88 13.09
N PHE A 1143 -21.57 -34.16 12.76
CA PHE A 1143 -21.84 -35.31 13.62
C PHE A 1143 -20.61 -36.23 13.62
N VAL A 1144 -19.41 -35.66 13.63
CA VAL A 1144 -18.15 -36.42 13.52
C VAL A 1144 -17.94 -37.40 14.68
N GLY A 1145 -18.57 -37.18 15.84
CA GLY A 1145 -18.65 -38.16 16.93
C GLY A 1145 -19.44 -39.42 16.54
N GLY A 1146 -20.37 -39.30 15.59
CA GLY A 1146 -21.07 -40.39 14.91
C GLY A 1146 -20.48 -40.78 13.54
N GLY A 1147 -19.34 -40.20 13.15
CA GLY A 1147 -18.60 -40.54 11.92
C GLY A 1147 -19.07 -39.87 10.62
N TYR A 1148 -19.87 -38.80 10.67
CA TYR A 1148 -20.33 -38.13 9.44
C TYR A 1148 -20.55 -36.62 9.59
N ILE A 1149 -20.59 -35.91 8.45
CA ILE A 1149 -21.03 -34.52 8.34
C ILE A 1149 -22.22 -34.47 7.38
N GLU A 1150 -23.25 -33.71 7.73
CA GLU A 1150 -24.48 -33.58 6.94
C GLU A 1150 -24.69 -32.14 6.46
N VAL A 1151 -25.16 -31.99 5.23
CA VAL A 1151 -25.42 -30.70 4.60
C VAL A 1151 -26.80 -30.70 3.95
N ILE A 1152 -27.55 -29.63 4.19
CA ILE A 1152 -28.79 -29.32 3.48
C ILE A 1152 -28.51 -28.13 2.59
N ILE A 1153 -28.69 -28.29 1.28
CA ILE A 1153 -28.45 -27.25 0.27
C ILE A 1153 -29.79 -26.88 -0.34
N ASN A 1154 -30.10 -25.58 -0.37
CA ASN A 1154 -31.10 -25.03 -1.27
C ASN A 1154 -30.34 -24.44 -2.47
N PRO A 1155 -30.30 -25.15 -3.61
CA PRO A 1155 -29.51 -24.73 -4.77
C PRO A 1155 -29.86 -23.30 -5.18
N PRO A 1156 -28.93 -22.58 -5.83
CA PRO A 1156 -29.17 -21.20 -6.18
C PRO A 1156 -30.43 -21.07 -7.03
N VAL A 1157 -31.25 -20.07 -6.74
CA VAL A 1157 -32.43 -19.74 -7.52
C VAL A 1157 -32.22 -18.35 -8.11
N ASN A 1158 -32.18 -18.24 -9.44
CA ASN A 1158 -32.29 -16.96 -10.10
C ASN A 1158 -33.57 -16.92 -10.96
N PRO A 1159 -34.58 -16.11 -10.62
CA PRO A 1159 -35.78 -15.99 -11.45
C PRO A 1159 -35.51 -15.38 -12.83
N ARG A 1160 -34.34 -14.76 -13.04
CA ARG A 1160 -33.91 -14.12 -14.30
C ARG A 1160 -32.94 -14.97 -15.12
N VAL A 1161 -32.50 -16.14 -14.64
CA VAL A 1161 -31.53 -17.03 -15.32
C VAL A 1161 -31.95 -18.49 -15.14
N ASN A 1162 -31.89 -19.29 -16.20
CA ASN A 1162 -31.96 -20.75 -16.05
C ASN A 1162 -30.65 -21.20 -15.38
N ASN A 1163 -30.70 -21.76 -14.17
CA ASN A 1163 -29.55 -22.30 -13.42
C ASN A 1163 -28.53 -23.05 -14.31
N ASN A 1164 -27.49 -22.36 -14.76
CA ASN A 1164 -26.55 -22.84 -15.79
C ASN A 1164 -25.15 -23.19 -15.24
N TYR A 1165 -25.02 -23.43 -13.93
CA TYR A 1165 -23.76 -23.98 -13.39
C TYR A 1165 -23.58 -25.43 -13.88
N LYS A 1166 -22.34 -25.85 -14.10
CA LYS A 1166 -22.00 -27.21 -14.54
C LYS A 1166 -21.97 -28.21 -13.38
N SER A 1167 -21.53 -27.78 -12.22
CA SER A 1167 -21.49 -28.58 -10.99
C SER A 1167 -21.54 -27.66 -9.76
N MET A 1168 -22.06 -28.18 -8.66
CA MET A 1168 -21.83 -27.62 -7.32
C MET A 1168 -20.71 -28.43 -6.67
N VAL A 1169 -19.64 -27.77 -6.23
CA VAL A 1169 -18.51 -28.42 -5.56
C VAL A 1169 -18.55 -28.11 -4.08
N LEU A 1170 -18.93 -29.09 -3.27
CA LEU A 1170 -19.04 -28.95 -1.82
C LEU A 1170 -17.76 -29.45 -1.16
N ARG A 1171 -17.10 -28.62 -0.34
CA ARG A 1171 -15.95 -29.04 0.47
C ARG A 1171 -16.36 -29.31 1.92
N LEU A 1172 -16.02 -30.49 2.46
CA LEU A 1172 -16.30 -30.90 3.84
C LEU A 1172 -15.04 -31.47 4.50
N ARG A 1173 -14.36 -30.66 5.30
CA ARG A 1173 -13.11 -31.01 5.96
C ARG A 1173 -13.38 -31.55 7.37
N HIS A 1174 -12.90 -32.75 7.67
CA HIS A 1174 -12.99 -33.30 9.02
C HIS A 1174 -12.01 -32.55 9.95
N PRO A 1175 -12.38 -32.22 11.21
CA PRO A 1175 -11.53 -31.44 12.13
C PRO A 1175 -10.16 -32.10 12.42
N GLU A 1176 -10.11 -33.44 12.42
CA GLU A 1176 -8.88 -34.24 12.59
C GLU A 1176 -8.21 -34.65 11.26
N GLY A 1177 -8.65 -34.12 10.11
CA GLY A 1177 -8.07 -34.45 8.80
C GLY A 1177 -8.34 -35.87 8.29
N LYS A 1178 -9.40 -36.53 8.76
CA LYS A 1178 -9.82 -37.85 8.24
C LYS A 1178 -10.38 -37.70 6.82
N PRO A 1179 -10.05 -38.60 5.89
CA PRO A 1179 -10.57 -38.55 4.51
C PRO A 1179 -12.02 -39.01 4.43
N ILE A 1180 -12.77 -38.47 3.47
CA ILE A 1180 -14.12 -38.96 3.13
C ILE A 1180 -14.03 -40.43 2.67
N LYS A 1181 -14.82 -41.32 3.28
CA LYS A 1181 -14.91 -42.74 2.93
C LYS A 1181 -16.08 -43.05 1.99
N SER A 1182 -17.21 -42.38 2.17
CA SER A 1182 -18.41 -42.58 1.35
C SER A 1182 -19.32 -41.36 1.42
N VAL A 1183 -20.12 -41.15 0.38
CA VAL A 1183 -21.10 -40.05 0.30
C VAL A 1183 -22.49 -40.60 -0.01
N VAL A 1184 -23.50 -40.02 0.64
CA VAL A 1184 -24.91 -40.25 0.36
C VAL A 1184 -25.57 -38.93 -0.04
N VAL A 1185 -26.29 -38.90 -1.16
CA VAL A 1185 -27.07 -37.75 -1.63
C VAL A 1185 -28.53 -38.17 -1.75
N ASP A 1186 -29.44 -37.47 -1.05
CA ASP A 1186 -30.87 -37.76 -0.99
C ASP A 1186 -31.18 -39.24 -0.69
N GLY A 1187 -30.42 -39.82 0.26
CA GLY A 1187 -30.56 -41.20 0.70
C GLY A 1187 -29.97 -42.26 -0.24
N LYS A 1188 -29.28 -41.86 -1.32
CA LYS A 1188 -28.64 -42.77 -2.28
C LYS A 1188 -27.12 -42.65 -2.25
N GLU A 1189 -26.43 -43.77 -2.45
CA GLU A 1189 -24.96 -43.78 -2.60
C GLU A 1189 -24.53 -42.86 -3.75
N TYR A 1190 -23.48 -42.07 -3.51
CA TYR A 1190 -22.94 -41.10 -4.45
C TYR A 1190 -21.42 -41.27 -4.61
N LYS A 1191 -20.94 -41.23 -5.86
CA LYS A 1191 -19.57 -41.66 -6.20
C LYS A 1191 -18.63 -40.54 -6.64
N ASP A 1192 -19.14 -39.36 -6.98
CA ASP A 1192 -18.31 -38.24 -7.43
C ASP A 1192 -17.84 -37.40 -6.22
N PHE A 1193 -16.81 -37.91 -5.56
CA PHE A 1193 -16.08 -37.22 -4.49
C PHE A 1193 -14.58 -37.50 -4.59
N ASP A 1194 -13.76 -36.58 -4.08
CA ASP A 1194 -12.31 -36.68 -4.04
C ASP A 1194 -11.84 -36.47 -2.59
N SER A 1195 -11.49 -37.58 -1.95
CA SER A 1195 -11.04 -37.61 -0.55
C SER A 1195 -9.69 -36.93 -0.34
N SER A 1196 -8.88 -36.72 -1.39
CA SER A 1196 -7.59 -36.01 -1.25
C SER A 1196 -7.76 -34.49 -1.14
N LYS A 1197 -8.92 -33.99 -1.55
CA LYS A 1197 -9.29 -32.56 -1.52
C LYS A 1197 -10.48 -32.26 -0.62
N ASP A 1198 -11.07 -33.29 -0.01
CA ASP A 1198 -12.29 -33.19 0.80
C ASP A 1198 -13.50 -32.62 0.03
N ILE A 1199 -13.62 -32.90 -1.27
CA ILE A 1199 -14.67 -32.33 -2.13
C ILE A 1199 -15.67 -33.37 -2.65
N ILE A 1200 -16.91 -32.93 -2.86
CA ILE A 1200 -18.02 -33.68 -3.45
C ILE A 1200 -18.57 -32.86 -4.62
N ARG A 1201 -18.66 -33.43 -5.82
CA ARG A 1201 -19.17 -32.72 -6.99
C ARG A 1201 -20.60 -33.15 -7.28
N LEU A 1202 -21.55 -32.26 -7.10
CA LEU A 1202 -22.97 -32.49 -7.32
C LEU A 1202 -23.38 -31.98 -8.70
N SER A 1203 -24.16 -32.78 -9.42
CA SER A 1203 -24.75 -32.36 -10.69
C SER A 1203 -25.82 -31.27 -10.48
N PRO A 1204 -26.09 -30.43 -11.49
CA PRO A 1204 -27.16 -29.44 -11.41
C PRO A 1204 -28.52 -30.08 -11.16
N THR A 1205 -29.32 -29.45 -10.32
CA THR A 1205 -30.61 -29.98 -9.88
C THR A 1205 -31.68 -28.90 -9.83
N THR A 1206 -32.91 -29.29 -10.15
CA THR A 1206 -34.12 -28.47 -9.98
C THR A 1206 -34.82 -28.75 -8.65
N ALA A 1207 -34.27 -29.63 -7.81
CA ALA A 1207 -34.80 -29.89 -6.49
C ALA A 1207 -34.71 -28.62 -5.64
N LYS A 1208 -35.75 -28.38 -4.82
CA LYS A 1208 -35.76 -27.24 -3.88
C LYS A 1208 -34.76 -27.41 -2.75
N GLU A 1209 -34.39 -28.65 -2.48
CA GLU A 1209 -33.51 -29.05 -1.39
C GLU A 1209 -32.73 -30.30 -1.81
N VAL A 1210 -31.46 -30.37 -1.43
CA VAL A 1210 -30.56 -31.52 -1.59
C VAL A 1210 -29.92 -31.82 -0.24
N VAL A 1211 -29.95 -33.08 0.19
CA VAL A 1211 -29.33 -33.53 1.44
C VAL A 1211 -28.09 -34.36 1.13
N VAL A 1212 -26.93 -33.92 1.60
CA VAL A 1212 -25.65 -34.60 1.41
C VAL A 1212 -25.12 -35.08 2.76
N ARG A 1213 -24.66 -36.32 2.84
CA ARG A 1213 -23.98 -36.88 4.01
C ARG A 1213 -22.63 -37.45 3.60
N ALA A 1214 -21.54 -36.92 4.16
CA ALA A 1214 -20.19 -37.44 4.00
C ALA A 1214 -19.79 -38.25 5.24
N CYS A 1215 -19.37 -39.50 5.07
CA CYS A 1215 -18.93 -40.38 6.15
C CYS A 1215 -17.39 -40.50 6.16
N TYR A 1216 -16.78 -40.57 7.36
CA TYR A 1216 -15.33 -40.50 7.58
C TYR A 1216 -14.72 -41.70 8.29
#